data_AF-A0A942HYV9-F1
#
_entry.id   AF-A0A942HYV9-F1
#
_cell.length_a   1.000
_cell.length_b   1.000
_cell.length_c   1.000
_cell.angle_alpha   90.00
_cell.angle_beta   90.00
_cell.angle_gamma   90.00
#
_symmetry.space_group_name_H-M   'P 1'
#
loop_
_entity.id
_entity.type
_entity.pdbx_description
1 polymer ?
#
loop_
_entity_poly.entity_id
_entity_poly.type
_entity_poly.pdbx_seq_one_letter_code
_entity_poly.pdbx_strand_id
1 'polypeptide(L)'
;MQLRYVIGLVLVGLSLLIQESSLRAAMIPFAFWKKSGPATCTFSSNTTVTAANVATYSNCIWSIGAGVTVTINYPGAIGISGLTMTSTSTLTQTGCTTTGCGAVIYLLISGNATIPSGAKITADGTGYLGGYQTGSDSVTNNATTGRTLNNATGAGATAGGSYGGWGGWNSSKATNVPPPPYGQPKGPLSYGSGGGGSAAAKKGGNGGGVIALLVNGDLTIDGNGSTPAISSNGGSAQCGGGSGGSIYISVMGTFSSSSSGVLVGASGGTGGGTATCGSGNNSGGGGGGRVAINYSTISGTLWSGSIQTYGGTSTGGAAYAGGSGTVVIKGPSATYGDLYVNGSNNSTYKINGTPIGAFGRITSVTSSSVGFSSLYYAVGTSDYSAGANLVPDTDALSISQNAITTYSASSISVGSGDLTTLTSVGKMWGVYDNNSTVYDTIYISDSVIVHAAVLVAANSINVSNTATLVASTISANYVYLNDTSVLSPFPGDTNYIGRLKISAVALTVASGAKISADGLGYLGAGASGLLGTNSQFKGMTFNFVTSAGSDKDCGGSHGGLGGYWADPSWATIIPGPAYDSISQPTEAGAGGGTDTMTDIAGNGGGTIIISVSQLSVDGLISAKGNTGGGTGAGGGGGAGGTINISTSTFTSASTGTVLNASGGAATNNGGGAGGRIAISYSTLGGTMAFTPAKITANGAAGFDSGTAGGAGTVFTYKPGTSTDGDLYVMDNSFSNFRGSLTAPYGFISSTTASTITDSGLTTYARDFYFTKAQVVGKVIAVGVEGTTALTEFTITDYNASTGVFTVSGGSAAGLTVGNMWIIKGFNTQYDNVNFYGTGKFDAPYLKANNTIKTYSSANVYARIMRLDAATIDFSAGAISLDTWLSNGPIPPKPLVINATTMNIGTNSSIDLTGSGYVGGFCTYNINNGREGFCNNTSNTGYTQGNTTTGGSGSYSGGSGAGYGGMYSTNTPASPAGDALAPTTFGSGGGGDSTNTSAWGGSGGGVLSLNVSGTLTINGYISAAGSPSAASAGGASGGGGGSVYISADTITSSSSSSDLVDAWGGWLDTNAVTNACAGGGGRIAIYYNTMAGTFGNGDLSANGGISKINTCHGGAGTAFVKKNSDSGGQLTLWNYDRVPNYLPTPLPAYNVTFKSMSILNAAVGKMMSSAYAYNFGTTGTVYVDGTSTLYIPNDQSNVPPYNNAVPVGTWFNVLSGKKTGNITEY
;
A
#
# COMPACT_ATOMS: atom_id res chain seq x y z
N MET A 1 -16.56 -18.90 45.82
CA MET A 1 -15.08 -18.77 45.80
C MET A 1 -14.52 -18.70 44.37
N GLN A 2 -15.29 -18.17 43.40
CA GLN A 2 -14.92 -18.04 41.97
C GLN A 2 -15.38 -16.68 41.40
N LEU A 3 -15.09 -15.57 42.09
CA LEU A 3 -15.51 -14.23 41.62
C LEU A 3 -14.53 -13.11 42.02
N ARG A 4 -13.23 -13.40 42.07
CA ARG A 4 -12.18 -12.40 42.40
C ARG A 4 -10.98 -12.33 41.45
N TYR A 5 -10.89 -13.19 40.42
CA TYR A 5 -9.79 -13.13 39.44
C TYR A 5 -10.14 -12.42 38.12
N VAL A 6 -11.40 -12.00 37.94
CA VAL A 6 -11.90 -11.40 36.69
C VAL A 6 -11.86 -9.85 36.72
N ILE A 7 -11.54 -9.23 37.86
CA ILE A 7 -11.54 -7.75 38.01
C ILE A 7 -10.11 -7.15 38.02
N GLY A 8 -9.06 -7.99 38.08
CA GLY A 8 -7.66 -7.52 38.11
C GLY A 8 -7.00 -7.29 36.75
N LEU A 9 -7.54 -7.83 35.65
CA LEU A 9 -6.89 -7.78 34.33
C LEU A 9 -7.44 -6.70 33.38
N VAL A 10 -8.48 -5.97 33.79
CA VAL A 10 -9.18 -4.98 32.94
C VAL A 10 -8.59 -3.56 33.08
N LEU A 11 -7.70 -3.29 34.05
CA LEU A 11 -7.17 -1.94 34.32
C LEU A 11 -5.76 -1.64 33.78
N VAL A 12 -5.08 -2.57 33.10
CA VAL A 12 -3.73 -2.31 32.53
C VAL A 12 -3.76 -2.16 31.00
N GLY A 13 -4.90 -2.42 30.34
CA GLY A 13 -5.07 -2.37 28.89
C GLY A 13 -5.62 -1.06 28.31
N LEU A 14 -5.83 -0.02 29.13
CA LEU A 14 -6.54 1.19 28.72
C LEU A 14 -5.69 2.47 28.82
N SER A 15 -4.53 2.52 28.14
CA SER A 15 -3.68 3.73 28.16
C SER A 15 -2.95 4.09 26.85
N LEU A 16 -3.17 3.42 25.70
CA LEU A 16 -2.49 3.83 24.44
C LEU A 16 -3.32 3.51 23.16
N LEU A 17 -4.31 4.35 22.83
CA LEU A 17 -4.65 4.79 21.45
C LEU A 17 -5.89 5.71 21.47
N ILE A 18 -5.71 7.03 21.31
CA ILE A 18 -6.75 7.91 20.77
C ILE A 18 -6.09 8.90 19.81
N GLN A 19 -6.31 8.72 18.50
CA GLN A 19 -6.36 9.83 17.53
C GLN A 19 -7.29 9.48 16.34
N GLU A 20 -8.50 10.07 16.41
CA GLU A 20 -9.50 10.48 15.40
C GLU A 20 -9.75 9.59 14.16
N SER A 21 -10.93 8.96 14.00
CA SER A 21 -12.15 9.67 13.59
C SER A 21 -13.42 8.81 13.74
N SER A 22 -14.25 9.12 14.74
CA SER A 22 -15.72 9.12 14.66
C SER A 22 -16.29 9.52 16.04
N LEU A 23 -16.73 10.78 16.13
CA LEU A 23 -17.66 11.21 17.16
C LEU A 23 -18.98 10.45 16.97
N ARG A 24 -19.14 9.29 17.62
CA ARG A 24 -20.46 8.75 18.03
C ARG A 24 -20.45 7.56 19.01
N ALA A 25 -19.32 7.07 19.52
CA ALA A 25 -19.32 5.93 20.44
C ALA A 25 -18.39 6.12 21.66
N ALA A 26 -18.80 6.96 22.61
CA ALA A 26 -18.29 6.92 23.98
C ALA A 26 -19.33 7.49 24.96
N MET A 27 -20.51 6.89 24.99
CA MET A 27 -21.39 6.93 26.16
C MET A 27 -21.63 5.48 26.58
N ILE A 28 -20.75 4.93 27.40
CA ILE A 28 -21.09 3.75 28.21
C ILE A 28 -21.04 4.20 29.67
N PRO A 29 -22.17 4.16 30.40
CA PRO A 29 -22.23 4.58 31.78
C PRO A 29 -21.60 3.50 32.67
N PHE A 30 -20.45 3.77 33.28
CA PHE A 30 -19.93 2.93 34.35
C PHE A 30 -20.49 3.39 35.69
N ALA A 31 -21.63 2.82 36.05
CA ALA A 31 -22.09 2.73 37.42
C ALA A 31 -21.86 1.29 37.94
N PHE A 32 -21.53 1.18 39.23
CA PHE A 32 -21.39 0.00 40.11
C PHE A 32 -19.99 -0.53 40.45
N TRP A 33 -19.54 -0.60 41.72
CA TRP A 33 -20.03 -0.13 43.05
C TRP A 33 -18.90 -0.37 44.09
N LYS A 34 -18.53 0.61 44.93
CA LYS A 34 -18.45 0.43 46.40
C LYS A 34 -18.35 1.75 47.16
N LYS A 35 -19.12 1.79 48.24
CA LYS A 35 -19.47 2.87 49.15
C LYS A 35 -18.30 3.25 50.08
N SER A 36 -17.25 3.84 49.52
CA SER A 36 -16.33 4.76 50.19
C SER A 36 -15.95 5.77 49.12
N GLY A 37 -16.08 7.08 49.38
CA GLY A 37 -15.63 8.09 48.41
C GLY A 37 -14.21 7.79 47.92
N PRO A 38 -13.85 8.18 46.68
CA PRO A 38 -12.50 7.97 46.19
C PRO A 38 -11.50 8.52 47.21
N ALA A 39 -10.47 7.74 47.54
CA ALA A 39 -9.41 8.20 48.44
C ALA A 39 -8.76 9.47 47.86
N THR A 40 -8.25 10.35 48.71
CA THR A 40 -7.48 11.53 48.27
C THR A 40 -6.01 11.18 48.21
N CYS A 41 -5.38 11.38 47.06
CA CYS A 41 -3.93 11.37 46.90
C CYS A 41 -3.41 12.80 47.12
N THR A 42 -2.93 13.07 48.33
CA THR A 42 -2.39 14.38 48.70
C THR A 42 -0.90 14.46 48.34
N PHE A 43 -0.55 15.42 47.49
CA PHE A 43 0.85 15.75 47.19
C PHE A 43 1.27 16.92 48.08
N SER A 44 2.04 16.62 49.13
CA SER A 44 2.58 17.62 50.09
C SER A 44 4.05 17.99 49.83
N SER A 45 4.71 17.31 48.88
CA SER A 45 6.08 17.57 48.45
C SER A 45 6.23 17.29 46.97
N ASN A 46 7.27 17.83 46.33
CA ASN A 46 7.55 17.59 44.92
C ASN A 46 7.61 16.09 44.63
N THR A 47 6.85 15.65 43.64
CA THR A 47 6.63 14.22 43.38
C THR A 47 6.71 13.94 41.88
N THR A 48 7.51 12.94 41.49
CA THR A 48 7.54 12.45 40.12
C THR A 48 6.68 11.20 39.99
N VAL A 49 5.65 11.26 39.15
CA VAL A 49 4.81 10.11 38.80
C VAL A 49 5.45 9.38 37.63
N THR A 50 5.84 8.14 37.83
CA THR A 50 6.52 7.27 36.85
C THR A 50 5.72 5.99 36.64
N ALA A 51 6.10 5.19 35.65
CA ALA A 51 5.52 3.86 35.46
C ALA A 51 5.58 2.98 36.73
N ALA A 52 6.56 3.18 37.60
CA ALA A 52 6.74 2.39 38.82
C ALA A 52 5.76 2.75 39.95
N ASN A 53 5.22 3.98 39.97
CA ASN A 53 4.39 4.45 41.08
C ASN A 53 3.02 5.00 40.64
N VAL A 54 2.72 5.09 39.34
CA VAL A 54 1.45 5.62 38.80
C VAL A 54 0.22 4.91 39.34
N ALA A 55 0.31 3.60 39.62
CA ALA A 55 -0.77 2.83 40.23
C ALA A 55 -1.16 3.36 41.64
N THR A 56 -0.21 3.91 42.39
CA THR A 56 -0.43 4.52 43.72
C THR A 56 -1.28 5.78 43.64
N TYR A 57 -1.21 6.47 42.50
CA TYR A 57 -1.90 7.73 42.25
C TYR A 57 -3.10 7.57 41.30
N SER A 58 -3.48 6.34 40.94
CA SER A 58 -4.62 6.09 40.07
C SER A 58 -5.91 5.93 40.89
N ASN A 59 -7.07 6.27 40.31
CA ASN A 59 -8.39 6.12 40.93
C ASN A 59 -8.58 6.86 42.28
N CYS A 60 -7.86 7.95 42.49
CA CYS A 60 -7.98 8.83 43.66
C CYS A 60 -8.18 10.29 43.23
N ILE A 61 -8.61 11.15 44.14
CA ILE A 61 -8.65 12.61 43.92
C ILE A 61 -7.23 13.15 44.12
N TRP A 62 -6.65 13.77 43.09
CA TRP A 62 -5.38 14.45 43.20
C TRP A 62 -5.56 15.78 43.90
N SER A 63 -4.97 15.93 45.09
CA SER A 63 -4.92 17.19 45.83
C SER A 63 -3.48 17.69 45.86
N ILE A 64 -3.16 18.67 45.02
CA ILE A 64 -1.80 19.22 44.91
C ILE A 64 -1.68 20.46 45.80
N GLY A 65 -0.86 20.36 46.84
CA GLY A 65 -0.67 21.43 47.82
C GLY A 65 0.09 22.64 47.28
N ALA A 66 0.06 23.74 48.05
CA ALA A 66 0.67 25.00 47.63
C ALA A 66 2.19 24.86 47.51
N GLY A 67 2.76 25.40 46.43
CA GLY A 67 4.19 25.28 46.12
C GLY A 67 4.66 23.87 45.72
N VAL A 68 3.76 22.89 45.62
CA VAL A 68 4.12 21.51 45.24
C VAL A 68 4.12 21.35 43.72
N THR A 69 5.18 20.73 43.20
CA THR A 69 5.30 20.32 41.79
C THR A 69 5.10 18.82 41.64
N VAL A 70 4.11 18.43 40.85
CA VAL A 70 3.93 17.05 40.39
C VAL A 70 4.47 16.94 38.96
N THR A 71 5.46 16.07 38.74
CA THR A 71 6.08 15.85 37.42
C THR A 71 5.65 14.49 36.87
N ILE A 72 4.98 14.48 35.73
CA ILE A 72 4.63 13.25 35.00
C ILE A 72 5.82 12.81 34.16
N ASN A 73 6.32 11.61 34.43
CA ASN A 73 7.30 10.88 33.61
C ASN A 73 6.70 9.53 33.20
N TYR A 74 5.57 9.60 32.48
CA TYR A 74 4.79 8.44 32.05
C TYR A 74 4.15 8.73 30.68
N PRO A 75 4.24 7.81 29.70
CA PRO A 75 3.72 8.04 28.34
C PRO A 75 2.21 7.80 28.19
N GLY A 76 1.55 7.19 29.20
CA GLY A 76 0.16 6.76 29.10
C GLY A 76 -0.84 7.70 29.78
N ALA A 77 -2.12 7.47 29.52
CA ALA A 77 -3.21 8.15 30.22
C ALA A 77 -3.32 7.68 31.68
N ILE A 78 -3.53 8.62 32.61
CA ILE A 78 -3.70 8.38 34.04
C ILE A 78 -5.16 8.64 34.42
N GLY A 79 -5.84 7.60 34.89
CA GLY A 79 -7.22 7.69 35.40
C GLY A 79 -7.26 8.19 36.84
N ILE A 80 -7.90 9.33 37.08
CA ILE A 80 -8.07 9.92 38.42
C ILE A 80 -9.54 10.23 38.71
N SER A 81 -9.89 10.30 40.00
CA SER A 81 -11.27 10.56 40.43
C SER A 81 -11.63 12.04 40.48
N GLY A 82 -10.63 12.92 40.52
CA GLY A 82 -10.80 14.37 40.53
C GLY A 82 -9.45 15.06 40.59
N LEU A 83 -9.40 16.34 40.23
CA LEU A 83 -8.21 17.18 40.35
C LEU A 83 -8.54 18.44 41.15
N THR A 84 -7.84 18.66 42.24
CA THR A 84 -7.93 19.88 43.03
C THR A 84 -6.52 20.42 43.24
N MET A 85 -6.23 21.53 42.58
CA MET A 85 -4.98 22.26 42.74
C MET A 85 -5.19 23.42 43.70
N THR A 86 -4.16 23.82 44.46
CA THR A 86 -4.16 25.08 45.22
C THR A 86 -3.37 26.16 44.47
N SER A 87 -3.52 27.43 44.84
CA SER A 87 -2.67 28.52 44.32
C SER A 87 -1.19 28.14 44.45
N THR A 88 -0.39 28.42 43.42
CA THR A 88 1.05 28.11 43.27
C THR A 88 1.44 26.64 43.09
N SER A 89 0.49 25.71 43.07
CA SER A 89 0.77 24.31 42.71
C SER A 89 1.07 24.17 41.21
N THR A 90 1.98 23.24 40.86
CA THR A 90 2.37 22.99 39.47
C THR A 90 2.20 21.52 39.11
N LEU A 91 1.53 21.24 38.00
CA LEU A 91 1.55 19.93 37.33
C LEU A 91 2.34 20.06 36.03
N THR A 92 3.42 19.30 35.89
CA THR A 92 4.31 19.36 34.72
C THR A 92 4.65 17.97 34.21
N GLN A 93 5.43 17.90 33.12
CA GLN A 93 5.94 16.66 32.56
C GLN A 93 7.44 16.71 32.33
N THR A 94 8.06 15.54 32.23
CA THR A 94 9.45 15.41 31.80
C THR A 94 9.60 15.76 30.31
N GLY A 95 10.68 16.47 29.96
CA GLY A 95 10.98 16.85 28.59
C GLY A 95 11.42 15.69 27.70
N CYS A 96 11.45 15.92 26.39
CA CYS A 96 12.00 14.96 25.43
C CYS A 96 13.52 14.73 25.62
N THR A 97 13.99 13.62 25.06
CA THR A 97 15.39 13.22 24.99
C THR A 97 15.91 13.35 23.55
N THR A 98 17.19 13.04 23.34
CA THR A 98 17.76 13.00 21.98
C THR A 98 17.30 11.80 21.15
N THR A 99 16.63 10.81 21.76
CA THR A 99 16.16 9.59 21.10
C THR A 99 14.63 9.51 21.01
N GLY A 100 13.89 10.33 21.77
CA GLY A 100 12.44 10.40 21.68
C GLY A 100 11.75 11.20 22.80
N CYS A 101 10.43 11.32 22.70
CA CYS A 101 9.56 11.96 23.69
C CYS A 101 8.68 10.88 24.34
N GLY A 102 8.61 10.83 25.67
CA GLY A 102 7.95 9.72 26.38
C GLY A 102 7.08 10.12 27.59
N ALA A 103 6.92 11.40 27.88
CA ALA A 103 6.04 11.86 28.95
C ALA A 103 4.95 12.78 28.38
N VAL A 104 3.70 12.57 28.83
CA VAL A 104 2.53 13.38 28.49
C VAL A 104 1.68 13.66 29.72
N ILE A 105 1.13 14.85 29.85
CA ILE A 105 0.05 15.11 30.82
C ILE A 105 -1.25 14.66 30.15
N TYR A 106 -1.62 13.39 30.33
CA TYR A 106 -2.88 12.84 29.82
C TYR A 106 -3.73 12.33 30.98
N LEU A 107 -4.69 13.15 31.43
CA LEU A 107 -5.56 12.83 32.56
C LEU A 107 -6.98 12.48 32.10
N LEU A 108 -7.45 11.31 32.55
CA LEU A 108 -8.86 10.90 32.46
C LEU A 108 -9.50 11.16 33.83
N ILE A 109 -10.24 12.25 33.95
CA ILE A 109 -10.80 12.73 35.21
C ILE A 109 -12.27 12.35 35.27
N SER A 110 -12.60 11.36 36.10
CA SER A 110 -13.98 10.84 36.22
C SER A 110 -14.92 11.78 36.98
N GLY A 111 -14.39 12.62 37.87
CA GLY A 111 -15.12 13.66 38.60
C GLY A 111 -14.73 15.07 38.16
N ASN A 112 -14.73 16.01 39.10
CA ASN A 112 -14.48 17.44 38.84
C ASN A 112 -12.98 17.77 38.81
N ALA A 113 -12.63 18.82 38.06
CA ALA A 113 -11.30 19.39 38.02
C ALA A 113 -11.34 20.89 38.32
N THR A 114 -10.54 21.35 39.27
CA THR A 114 -10.43 22.76 39.67
C THR A 114 -8.97 23.20 39.62
N ILE A 115 -8.70 24.19 38.77
CA ILE A 115 -7.41 24.84 38.58
C ILE A 115 -7.60 26.31 38.97
N PRO A 116 -7.39 26.68 40.25
CA PRO A 116 -7.61 28.04 40.72
C PRO A 116 -6.51 28.98 40.22
N SER A 117 -6.75 30.29 40.34
CA SER A 117 -5.78 31.31 39.95
C SER A 117 -4.43 31.10 40.66
N GLY A 118 -3.35 31.17 39.89
CA GLY A 118 -1.98 30.93 40.36
C GLY A 118 -1.55 29.47 40.39
N ALA A 119 -2.44 28.49 40.19
CA ALA A 119 -2.06 27.11 39.87
C ALA A 119 -1.65 26.99 38.39
N LYS A 120 -0.73 26.07 38.06
CA LYS A 120 -0.24 25.90 36.69
C LYS A 120 -0.19 24.42 36.26
N ILE A 121 -0.86 24.07 35.16
CA ILE A 121 -0.58 22.84 34.41
C ILE A 121 0.28 23.23 33.21
N THR A 122 1.54 22.78 33.16
CA THR A 122 2.48 23.27 32.17
C THR A 122 3.29 22.16 31.51
N ALA A 123 3.46 22.28 30.20
CA ALA A 123 4.35 21.47 29.38
C ALA A 123 5.30 22.37 28.58
N ASP A 124 5.55 23.60 29.06
CA ASP A 124 6.38 24.59 28.38
C ASP A 124 7.81 24.05 28.15
N GLY A 125 8.31 24.08 26.90
CA GLY A 125 9.67 23.67 26.57
C GLY A 125 9.98 22.18 26.75
N THR A 126 8.96 21.33 26.94
CA THR A 126 9.12 19.88 27.18
C THR A 126 9.01 19.02 25.91
N GLY A 127 8.76 19.62 24.75
CA GLY A 127 8.73 19.00 23.43
C GLY A 127 10.11 18.74 22.82
N TYR A 128 10.16 18.57 21.50
CA TYR A 128 11.40 18.17 20.81
C TYR A 128 12.55 19.15 21.05
N LEU A 129 13.77 18.61 21.14
CA LEU A 129 14.95 19.38 21.56
C LEU A 129 15.40 20.41 20.51
N GLY A 130 15.80 21.59 20.97
CA GLY A 130 16.48 22.57 20.12
C GLY A 130 17.92 22.17 19.77
N GLY A 131 18.54 22.90 18.83
CA GLY A 131 19.95 22.71 18.48
C GLY A 131 20.86 22.98 19.70
N TYR A 132 21.82 22.10 19.96
CA TYR A 132 22.71 22.11 21.13
C TYR A 132 22.02 22.04 22.51
N GLN A 133 20.72 21.69 22.55
CA GLN A 133 20.03 21.50 23.81
C GLN A 133 20.29 20.13 24.42
N THR A 134 20.33 20.10 25.75
CA THR A 134 20.47 18.89 26.55
C THR A 134 19.09 18.36 26.90
N GLY A 135 18.82 17.10 26.55
CA GLY A 135 17.58 16.42 26.84
C GLY A 135 17.44 16.05 28.31
N SER A 136 16.26 15.54 28.67
CA SER A 136 15.98 15.04 30.01
C SER A 136 16.82 13.81 30.40
N ASP A 137 17.42 13.13 29.43
CA ASP A 137 18.41 12.06 29.57
C ASP A 137 19.84 12.59 29.82
N SER A 138 20.00 13.90 29.97
CA SER A 138 21.30 14.58 30.06
C SER A 138 22.18 14.43 28.80
N VAL A 139 21.61 13.96 27.67
CA VAL A 139 22.32 13.86 26.39
C VAL A 139 22.07 15.11 25.56
N THR A 140 23.11 15.65 24.94
CA THR A 140 23.00 16.90 24.16
C THR A 140 22.76 16.59 22.68
N ASN A 141 21.77 17.26 22.08
CA ASN A 141 21.60 17.31 20.64
C ASN A 141 22.76 18.12 20.02
N ASN A 142 23.89 17.47 19.76
CA ASN A 142 25.13 18.11 19.31
C ASN A 142 25.08 18.51 17.81
N ALA A 143 24.05 19.25 17.42
CA ALA A 143 23.82 19.76 16.08
C ALA A 143 23.25 21.18 16.13
N THR A 144 23.49 21.96 15.08
CA THR A 144 22.87 23.28 14.89
C THR A 144 21.36 23.19 14.66
N THR A 145 20.86 22.04 14.23
CA THR A 145 19.45 21.83 13.91
C THR A 145 18.63 21.44 15.13
N GLY A 146 17.42 22.01 15.23
CA GLY A 146 16.41 21.53 16.17
C GLY A 146 15.85 20.17 15.76
N ARG A 147 15.08 19.52 16.64
CA ARG A 147 14.37 18.27 16.37
C ARG A 147 12.89 18.54 16.10
N THR A 148 12.27 17.72 15.25
CA THR A 148 10.85 17.84 14.86
C THR A 148 10.13 16.50 14.99
N LEU A 149 8.91 16.38 14.45
CA LEU A 149 8.11 15.15 14.42
C LEU A 149 8.95 13.90 14.13
N ASN A 150 8.71 12.84 14.91
CA ASN A 150 9.50 11.60 14.91
C ASN A 150 10.97 11.78 15.32
N ASN A 151 11.29 12.87 16.04
CA ASN A 151 12.63 13.22 16.49
C ASN A 151 13.64 13.38 15.33
N ALA A 152 13.13 13.67 14.13
CA ALA A 152 13.93 13.93 12.94
C ALA A 152 14.63 15.30 13.01
N THR A 153 15.58 15.53 12.11
CA THR A 153 16.20 16.84 11.91
C THR A 153 15.13 17.87 11.51
N GLY A 154 15.01 18.94 12.28
CA GLY A 154 14.00 19.98 12.16
C GLY A 154 14.60 21.33 11.78
N ALA A 155 14.31 22.36 12.56
CA ALA A 155 14.65 23.74 12.21
C ALA A 155 16.15 23.93 11.97
N GLY A 156 16.51 24.52 10.82
CA GLY A 156 17.88 24.90 10.47
C GLY A 156 18.52 25.87 11.47
N ALA A 157 19.83 26.09 11.36
CA ALA A 157 20.57 26.96 12.28
C ALA A 157 19.87 28.32 12.43
N THR A 158 19.71 28.78 13.68
CA THR A 158 19.03 30.04 14.06
C THR A 158 17.54 30.16 13.69
N ALA A 159 16.93 29.13 13.11
CA ALA A 159 15.54 29.16 12.69
C ALA A 159 14.60 28.68 13.81
N GLY A 160 13.38 29.20 13.88
CA GLY A 160 12.39 28.79 14.87
C GLY A 160 11.82 27.40 14.57
N GLY A 161 11.39 26.66 15.59
CA GLY A 161 10.64 25.42 15.43
C GLY A 161 9.23 25.69 14.89
N SER A 162 8.62 24.72 14.22
CA SER A 162 7.24 24.81 13.71
C SER A 162 6.33 23.75 14.35
N TYR A 163 5.14 24.16 14.75
CA TYR A 163 4.01 23.32 15.16
C TYR A 163 2.78 24.23 15.20
N GLY A 164 1.64 23.86 14.61
CA GLY A 164 0.48 24.77 14.47
C GLY A 164 0.71 25.90 13.46
N GLY A 165 1.68 26.78 13.73
CA GLY A 165 2.22 27.80 12.84
C GLY A 165 3.67 27.52 12.41
N TRP A 166 4.14 28.22 11.39
CA TRP A 166 5.53 28.14 10.92
C TRP A 166 6.50 28.80 11.92
N GLY A 167 7.68 28.22 12.11
CA GLY A 167 8.78 28.92 12.74
C GLY A 167 9.22 30.13 11.90
N GLY A 168 9.80 31.13 12.54
CA GLY A 168 10.45 32.25 11.88
C GLY A 168 11.86 31.87 11.40
N TRP A 169 12.39 32.59 10.41
CA TRP A 169 13.77 32.37 9.92
C TRP A 169 14.42 33.68 9.47
N ASN A 170 15.65 33.64 8.96
CA ASN A 170 16.25 34.79 8.25
C ASN A 170 16.24 34.53 6.74
N SER A 171 15.50 35.31 5.96
CA SER A 171 15.34 35.08 4.50
C SER A 171 16.62 35.25 3.70
N SER A 172 17.65 35.90 4.26
CA SER A 172 18.94 36.09 3.58
C SER A 172 19.83 34.85 3.64
N LYS A 173 19.41 33.76 4.31
CA LYS A 173 20.15 32.49 4.41
C LYS A 173 19.23 31.32 4.06
N ALA A 174 19.09 31.03 2.76
CA ALA A 174 18.18 30.01 2.22
C ALA A 174 18.39 28.58 2.76
N THR A 175 19.53 28.29 3.39
CA THR A 175 19.84 26.98 3.99
C THR A 175 19.29 26.78 5.41
N ASN A 176 18.68 27.81 6.02
CA ASN A 176 18.27 27.82 7.43
C ASN A 176 16.75 27.98 7.61
N VAL A 177 15.99 26.95 7.20
CA VAL A 177 14.52 26.94 7.10
C VAL A 177 13.90 26.10 8.24
N PRO A 178 12.81 26.54 8.91
CA PRO A 178 11.91 25.74 9.73
C PRO A 178 11.31 24.55 8.99
N PRO A 179 11.00 23.47 9.72
CA PRO A 179 10.22 22.38 9.17
C PRO A 179 8.77 22.84 8.93
N PRO A 180 7.98 22.16 8.08
CA PRO A 180 6.55 22.44 7.97
C PRO A 180 5.80 22.23 9.30
N PRO A 181 4.74 23.00 9.59
CA PRO A 181 3.84 22.72 10.72
C PRO A 181 3.12 21.39 10.54
N TYR A 182 2.94 20.64 11.62
CA TYR A 182 2.29 19.31 11.62
C TYR A 182 1.22 19.20 12.73
N GLY A 183 0.61 18.02 12.86
CA GLY A 183 -0.46 17.73 13.82
C GLY A 183 -1.85 18.20 13.35
N GLN A 184 -2.89 17.62 13.95
CA GLN A 184 -4.29 17.92 13.62
C GLN A 184 -4.88 19.00 14.57
N PRO A 185 -5.62 19.99 14.06
CA PRO A 185 -6.27 21.00 14.92
C PRO A 185 -7.36 20.47 15.85
N LYS A 186 -8.11 19.41 15.47
CA LYS A 186 -9.30 18.94 16.22
C LYS A 186 -8.99 18.04 17.42
N GLY A 187 -7.85 17.36 17.38
CA GLY A 187 -7.33 16.51 18.45
C GLY A 187 -5.81 16.58 18.49
N PRO A 188 -5.23 17.74 18.86
CA PRO A 188 -3.79 17.93 18.89
C PRO A 188 -3.20 17.11 20.04
N LEU A 189 -2.30 16.17 19.71
CA LEU A 189 -1.58 15.32 20.67
C LEU A 189 -0.09 15.18 20.30
N SER A 190 0.43 16.08 19.49
CA SER A 190 1.83 16.04 19.04
C SER A 190 2.67 17.08 19.79
N TYR A 191 3.92 16.73 20.10
CA TYR A 191 4.89 17.66 20.67
C TYR A 191 5.23 18.77 19.68
N GLY A 192 5.58 19.95 20.19
CA GLY A 192 6.18 21.02 19.40
C GLY A 192 7.62 20.72 19.01
N SER A 193 8.09 21.34 17.93
CA SER A 193 9.46 21.25 17.42
C SER A 193 10.43 22.15 18.15
N GLY A 194 11.68 21.72 18.24
CA GLY A 194 12.80 22.55 18.67
C GLY A 194 13.27 23.51 17.58
N GLY A 195 13.74 24.69 17.99
CA GLY A 195 14.43 25.67 17.14
C GLY A 195 15.91 25.35 16.96
N GLY A 196 16.54 25.94 15.94
CA GLY A 196 17.96 25.74 15.63
C GLY A 196 18.91 26.61 16.46
N GLY A 197 20.05 26.05 16.82
CA GLY A 197 21.19 26.73 17.44
C GLY A 197 22.21 27.23 16.41
N SER A 198 23.27 27.89 16.87
CA SER A 198 24.42 28.30 16.03
C SER A 198 25.76 27.73 16.50
N ALA A 199 25.89 27.41 17.80
CA ALA A 199 27.06 26.78 18.41
C ALA A 199 26.68 26.19 19.78
N ALA A 200 27.56 25.39 20.41
CA ALA A 200 27.28 24.76 21.71
C ALA A 200 26.88 25.75 22.84
N ALA A 201 27.45 26.97 22.82
CA ALA A 201 27.09 28.05 23.75
C ALA A 201 25.83 28.85 23.34
N LYS A 202 25.28 28.56 22.16
CA LYS A 202 24.27 29.34 21.42
C LYS A 202 23.14 28.42 20.96
N LYS A 203 22.29 28.03 21.92
CA LYS A 203 21.32 26.94 21.77
C LYS A 203 20.01 27.42 21.16
N GLY A 204 19.30 26.51 20.48
CA GLY A 204 17.90 26.71 20.07
C GLY A 204 16.92 26.32 21.19
N GLY A 205 15.69 26.81 21.14
CA GLY A 205 14.65 26.51 22.14
C GLY A 205 14.01 25.14 21.91
N ASN A 206 13.64 24.44 22.98
CA ASN A 206 12.86 23.20 22.87
C ASN A 206 11.40 23.51 22.50
N GLY A 207 10.71 22.62 21.80
CA GLY A 207 9.28 22.77 21.55
C GLY A 207 8.41 22.63 22.81
N GLY A 208 7.13 22.98 22.73
CA GLY A 208 6.15 22.74 23.79
C GLY A 208 5.72 21.27 23.86
N GLY A 209 5.24 20.83 25.01
CA GLY A 209 4.81 19.45 25.25
C GLY A 209 3.38 19.13 24.80
N VAL A 210 2.74 18.17 25.51
CA VAL A 210 1.38 17.72 25.20
C VAL A 210 0.58 17.66 26.50
N ILE A 211 -0.58 18.33 26.49
CA ILE A 211 -1.55 18.31 27.59
C ILE A 211 -2.90 17.84 27.05
N ALA A 212 -3.45 16.79 27.62
CA ALA A 212 -4.78 16.26 27.33
C ALA A 212 -5.58 16.08 28.63
N LEU A 213 -6.67 16.82 28.78
CA LEU A 213 -7.58 16.75 29.93
C LEU A 213 -8.97 16.31 29.47
N LEU A 214 -9.39 15.12 29.86
CA LEU A 214 -10.73 14.61 29.60
C LEU A 214 -11.48 14.56 30.93
N VAL A 215 -12.41 15.49 31.11
CA VAL A 215 -13.14 15.70 32.37
C VAL A 215 -14.59 15.29 32.19
N ASN A 216 -15.01 14.24 32.90
CA ASN A 216 -16.40 13.80 32.89
C ASN A 216 -17.30 14.68 33.77
N GLY A 217 -16.76 15.27 34.85
CA GLY A 217 -17.46 16.23 35.70
C GLY A 217 -17.30 17.68 35.23
N ASP A 218 -17.41 18.62 36.16
CA ASP A 218 -17.21 20.04 35.92
C ASP A 218 -15.71 20.39 35.87
N LEU A 219 -15.35 21.30 34.95
CA LEU A 219 -14.01 21.86 34.85
C LEU A 219 -14.07 23.37 35.15
N THR A 220 -13.37 23.79 36.21
CA THR A 220 -13.17 25.21 36.52
C THR A 220 -11.70 25.57 36.35
N ILE A 221 -11.44 26.57 35.49
CA ILE A 221 -10.10 27.12 35.25
C ILE A 221 -10.13 28.62 35.51
N ASP A 222 -9.30 29.09 36.43
CA ASP A 222 -9.09 30.51 36.65
C ASP A 222 -7.67 30.90 36.22
N GLY A 223 -7.57 31.77 35.21
CA GLY A 223 -6.33 32.35 34.72
C GLY A 223 -5.64 33.25 35.75
N ASN A 224 -4.35 33.46 35.55
CA ASN A 224 -3.53 34.36 36.38
C ASN A 224 -2.98 35.50 35.52
N GLY A 225 -3.79 36.55 35.32
CA GLY A 225 -3.43 37.70 34.49
C GLY A 225 -3.04 37.29 33.06
N SER A 226 -1.82 37.66 32.64
CA SER A 226 -1.28 37.35 31.31
C SER A 226 -0.64 35.94 31.20
N THR A 227 -0.54 35.20 32.31
CA THR A 227 0.03 33.84 32.31
C THR A 227 -1.08 32.79 32.20
N PRO A 228 -0.99 31.85 31.24
CA PRO A 228 -2.00 30.80 31.12
C PRO A 228 -1.97 29.84 32.31
N ALA A 229 -3.15 29.48 32.82
CA ALA A 229 -3.30 28.42 33.83
C ALA A 229 -2.92 27.04 33.27
N ILE A 230 -3.22 26.78 32.00
CA ILE A 230 -2.78 25.59 31.25
C ILE A 230 -1.88 26.05 30.10
N SER A 231 -0.63 25.62 30.07
CA SER A 231 0.34 26.10 29.08
C SER A 231 1.20 25.00 28.45
N SER A 232 1.46 25.10 27.15
CA SER A 232 2.37 24.24 26.40
C SER A 232 3.18 25.07 25.41
N ASN A 233 3.80 26.14 25.91
CA ASN A 233 4.55 27.09 25.11
C ASN A 233 5.91 26.51 24.65
N GLY A 234 6.44 27.00 23.54
CA GLY A 234 7.80 26.72 23.12
C GLY A 234 8.84 27.43 23.98
N GLY A 235 9.99 26.79 24.18
CA GLY A 235 11.12 27.36 24.91
C GLY A 235 11.79 28.49 24.14
N SER A 236 12.15 29.56 24.84
CA SER A 236 13.02 30.63 24.33
C SER A 236 14.49 30.28 24.61
N ALA A 237 15.38 30.53 23.65
CA ALA A 237 16.82 30.28 23.81
C ALA A 237 17.68 31.36 23.14
N GLN A 238 19.01 31.20 23.15
CA GLN A 238 19.94 32.20 22.60
C GLN A 238 19.78 32.40 21.09
N CYS A 239 19.30 31.36 20.38
CA CYS A 239 19.07 31.33 18.94
C CYS A 239 17.59 31.05 18.62
N GLY A 240 17.26 30.16 17.69
CA GLY A 240 15.88 29.97 17.22
C GLY A 240 14.94 29.49 18.32
N GLY A 241 13.76 30.09 18.45
CA GLY A 241 12.78 29.70 19.47
C GLY A 241 12.07 28.39 19.13
N GLY A 242 11.75 27.56 20.14
CA GLY A 242 10.96 26.34 19.92
C GLY A 242 9.48 26.66 19.65
N SER A 243 8.75 25.79 18.95
CA SER A 243 7.32 26.02 18.71
C SER A 243 6.48 25.71 19.95
N GLY A 244 5.25 26.24 20.02
CA GLY A 244 4.24 25.75 20.96
C GLY A 244 3.94 24.26 20.76
N GLY A 245 3.25 23.65 21.72
CA GLY A 245 2.86 22.24 21.73
C GLY A 245 1.35 22.04 21.62
N SER A 246 0.85 20.90 22.09
CA SER A 246 -0.57 20.52 21.99
C SER A 246 -1.31 20.71 23.31
N ILE A 247 -2.53 21.25 23.23
CA ILE A 247 -3.49 21.25 24.34
C ILE A 247 -4.84 20.75 23.85
N TYR A 248 -5.32 19.65 24.43
CA TYR A 248 -6.64 19.07 24.17
C TYR A 248 -7.47 19.03 25.46
N ILE A 249 -8.64 19.66 25.46
CA ILE A 249 -9.54 19.68 26.61
C ILE A 249 -10.92 19.18 26.16
N SER A 250 -11.47 18.21 26.86
CA SER A 250 -12.83 17.69 26.62
C SER A 250 -13.60 17.66 27.93
N VAL A 251 -14.74 18.35 27.99
CA VAL A 251 -15.56 18.49 29.20
C VAL A 251 -16.98 17.98 28.95
N MET A 252 -17.41 16.96 29.71
CA MET A 252 -18.78 16.46 29.67
C MET A 252 -19.72 17.22 30.63
N GLY A 253 -19.22 17.75 31.74
CA GLY A 253 -19.96 18.64 32.63
C GLY A 253 -19.94 20.10 32.17
N THR A 254 -19.96 21.02 33.13
CA THR A 254 -19.89 22.47 32.89
C THR A 254 -18.43 22.92 32.80
N PHE A 255 -18.08 23.63 31.73
CA PHE A 255 -16.82 24.39 31.66
C PHE A 255 -17.06 25.82 32.14
N SER A 256 -16.36 26.22 33.21
CA SER A 256 -16.49 27.54 33.83
C SER A 256 -15.14 28.20 34.11
N SER A 257 -15.12 29.53 34.13
CA SER A 257 -14.06 30.38 34.64
C SER A 257 -14.70 31.51 35.43
N SER A 258 -14.13 31.87 36.58
CA SER A 258 -14.47 33.08 37.33
C SER A 258 -13.50 34.25 37.03
N SER A 259 -12.42 33.96 36.30
CA SER A 259 -11.38 34.92 35.93
C SER A 259 -11.55 35.48 34.51
N SER A 260 -11.05 36.70 34.29
CA SER A 260 -10.87 37.32 32.97
C SER A 260 -9.44 37.14 32.40
N GLY A 261 -8.61 36.29 33.03
CA GLY A 261 -7.22 36.07 32.66
C GLY A 261 -7.04 35.12 31.47
N VAL A 262 -5.79 34.89 31.08
CA VAL A 262 -5.45 33.87 30.08
C VAL A 262 -5.62 32.48 30.70
N LEU A 263 -6.46 31.65 30.08
CA LEU A 263 -6.77 30.30 30.56
C LEU A 263 -5.84 29.27 29.96
N VAL A 264 -5.63 29.34 28.64
CA VAL A 264 -4.90 28.33 27.86
C VAL A 264 -3.87 28.98 26.94
N GLY A 265 -2.64 28.47 26.90
CA GLY A 265 -1.57 29.02 26.06
C GLY A 265 -0.68 27.98 25.42
N ALA A 266 -0.50 28.02 24.11
CA ALA A 266 0.46 27.19 23.38
C ALA A 266 1.28 28.07 22.41
N SER A 267 1.81 29.18 22.89
CA SER A 267 2.58 30.12 22.07
C SER A 267 3.99 29.60 21.76
N GLY A 268 4.57 30.05 20.65
CA GLY A 268 5.97 29.77 20.31
C GLY A 268 6.96 30.56 21.17
N GLY A 269 8.16 30.01 21.34
CA GLY A 269 9.26 30.62 22.07
C GLY A 269 9.95 31.74 21.28
N THR A 270 10.54 32.70 21.99
CA THR A 270 11.26 33.83 21.40
C THR A 270 12.60 33.39 20.80
N GLY A 271 12.92 33.89 19.61
CA GLY A 271 14.23 33.77 18.98
C GLY A 271 15.20 34.86 19.46
N GLY A 272 16.44 34.47 19.79
CA GLY A 272 17.46 35.38 20.30
C GLY A 272 18.13 36.26 19.24
N GLY A 273 18.65 37.41 19.67
CA GLY A 273 19.15 38.48 18.82
C GLY A 273 20.62 38.37 18.45
N THR A 274 21.11 39.38 17.71
CA THR A 274 22.49 39.43 17.19
C THR A 274 23.56 39.36 18.29
N ALA A 275 23.32 40.01 19.44
CA ALA A 275 24.22 39.96 20.60
C ALA A 275 24.24 38.56 21.26
N THR A 276 23.13 37.80 21.18
CA THR A 276 22.98 36.52 21.88
C THR A 276 23.31 35.32 21.00
N CYS A 277 23.01 35.32 19.69
CA CYS A 277 23.24 34.18 18.78
C CYS A 277 24.53 34.28 17.93
N GLY A 278 25.22 35.44 17.95
CA GLY A 278 26.52 35.68 17.30
C GLY A 278 26.48 36.78 16.21
N SER A 279 27.59 37.51 16.03
CA SER A 279 27.71 38.67 15.14
C SER A 279 27.26 38.36 13.71
N GLY A 280 26.10 38.91 13.31
CA GLY A 280 25.52 38.76 11.97
C GLY A 280 24.36 37.75 11.85
N ASN A 281 23.94 37.08 12.93
CA ASN A 281 22.85 36.10 12.90
C ASN A 281 21.63 36.56 13.72
N ASN A 282 20.51 36.85 13.04
CA ASN A 282 19.20 37.08 13.65
C ASN A 282 18.45 35.75 13.70
N SER A 283 17.84 35.41 14.84
CA SER A 283 17.14 34.14 15.01
C SER A 283 15.62 34.30 14.96
N GLY A 284 14.95 33.35 14.35
CA GLY A 284 13.49 33.34 14.22
C GLY A 284 12.78 32.84 15.48
N GLY A 285 11.61 33.40 15.77
CA GLY A 285 10.74 32.90 16.84
C GLY A 285 10.03 31.61 16.44
N GLY A 286 9.67 30.74 17.39
CA GLY A 286 8.99 29.48 17.08
C GLY A 286 7.52 29.69 16.70
N GLY A 287 6.92 28.79 15.93
CA GLY A 287 5.49 28.83 15.59
C GLY A 287 4.60 28.57 16.81
N GLY A 288 3.40 29.13 16.85
CA GLY A 288 2.39 28.88 17.88
C GLY A 288 1.71 27.52 17.68
N GLY A 289 1.50 26.78 18.75
CA GLY A 289 0.99 25.40 18.78
C GLY A 289 -0.53 25.26 18.60
N ARG A 290 -1.09 24.12 19.01
CA ARG A 290 -2.48 23.76 18.71
C ARG A 290 -3.30 23.56 19.98
N VAL A 291 -4.46 24.20 20.03
CA VAL A 291 -5.43 24.08 21.13
C VAL A 291 -6.75 23.57 20.58
N ALA A 292 -7.36 22.58 21.23
CA ALA A 292 -8.73 22.16 20.95
C ALA A 292 -9.53 21.96 22.23
N ILE A 293 -10.76 22.49 22.24
CA ILE A 293 -11.65 22.47 23.39
C ILE A 293 -13.04 21.98 22.95
N ASN A 294 -13.41 20.80 23.45
CA ASN A 294 -14.75 20.22 23.30
C ASN A 294 -15.50 20.39 24.62
N TYR A 295 -16.72 20.92 24.60
CA TYR A 295 -17.52 21.09 25.82
C TYR A 295 -18.99 20.73 25.58
N SER A 296 -19.65 20.28 26.64
CA SER A 296 -21.09 19.99 26.63
C SER A 296 -21.92 21.19 27.11
N THR A 297 -21.49 21.87 28.18
CA THR A 297 -22.13 23.08 28.69
C THR A 297 -21.07 24.10 29.07
N ILE A 298 -21.34 25.37 28.79
CA ILE A 298 -20.45 26.49 29.14
C ILE A 298 -21.20 27.49 30.00
N SER A 299 -20.54 28.03 31.03
CA SER A 299 -21.09 29.09 31.87
C SER A 299 -20.17 30.32 31.81
N GLY A 300 -20.67 31.44 31.27
CA GLY A 300 -19.96 32.72 31.11
C GLY A 300 -19.53 33.05 29.68
N THR A 301 -19.05 34.30 29.45
CA THR A 301 -18.45 34.73 28.18
C THR A 301 -16.97 34.31 28.15
N LEU A 302 -16.72 33.10 27.71
CA LEU A 302 -15.38 32.68 27.32
C LEU A 302 -15.11 33.22 25.90
N TRP A 303 -13.86 33.19 25.43
CA TRP A 303 -13.45 33.20 24.01
C TRP A 303 -12.77 34.43 23.40
N SER A 304 -12.85 35.67 23.93
CA SER A 304 -12.00 36.76 23.42
C SER A 304 -10.80 37.04 24.36
N GLY A 305 -9.59 36.64 23.92
CA GLY A 305 -8.32 36.94 24.61
C GLY A 305 -7.86 35.93 25.67
N SER A 306 -8.71 34.95 26.05
CA SER A 306 -8.40 33.94 27.08
C SER A 306 -7.61 32.73 26.57
N ILE A 307 -7.42 32.57 25.26
CA ILE A 307 -6.62 31.49 24.64
C ILE A 307 -5.55 32.10 23.75
N GLN A 308 -4.30 31.68 23.94
CA GLN A 308 -3.14 32.24 23.24
C GLN A 308 -2.39 31.15 22.48
N THR A 309 -2.33 31.26 21.16
CA THR A 309 -1.50 30.39 20.30
C THR A 309 -0.59 31.25 19.43
N TYR A 310 0.06 32.25 20.01
CA TYR A 310 0.84 33.21 19.24
C TYR A 310 2.14 32.59 18.74
N GLY A 311 2.63 33.07 17.60
CA GLY A 311 4.02 32.81 17.24
C GLY A 311 4.99 33.55 18.16
N GLY A 312 6.17 32.98 18.34
CA GLY A 312 7.25 33.55 19.11
C GLY A 312 7.85 34.76 18.39
N THR A 313 8.29 35.74 19.17
CA THR A 313 8.94 36.96 18.66
C THR A 313 10.36 36.68 18.18
N SER A 314 10.89 37.50 17.26
CA SER A 314 12.32 37.55 16.93
C SER A 314 12.94 38.80 17.55
N THR A 315 14.19 38.74 18.04
CA THR A 315 14.88 39.90 18.63
C THR A 315 15.94 40.45 17.67
N GLY A 316 15.50 40.99 16.52
CA GLY A 316 16.38 41.72 15.59
C GLY A 316 15.82 41.80 14.17
N GLY A 317 15.83 42.99 13.57
CA GLY A 317 15.01 43.40 12.42
C GLY A 317 15.08 42.64 11.08
N ALA A 318 15.92 41.59 10.95
CA ALA A 318 16.01 40.76 9.73
C ALA A 318 15.39 39.34 9.84
N ALA A 319 15.01 38.87 11.04
CA ALA A 319 14.41 37.53 11.22
C ALA A 319 12.89 37.59 11.41
N TYR A 320 12.16 36.63 10.82
CA TYR A 320 10.71 36.50 10.97
C TYR A 320 10.34 36.07 12.39
N ALA A 321 9.23 36.59 12.91
CA ALA A 321 8.52 35.99 14.02
C ALA A 321 7.85 34.69 13.56
N GLY A 322 7.61 33.77 14.50
CA GLY A 322 6.82 32.58 14.21
C GLY A 322 5.39 32.94 13.83
N GLY A 323 4.76 32.08 13.04
CA GLY A 323 3.34 32.14 12.74
C GLY A 323 2.47 31.67 13.89
N SER A 324 1.23 32.14 13.90
CA SER A 324 0.24 31.74 14.90
C SER A 324 -0.15 30.28 14.75
N GLY A 325 -0.59 29.70 15.85
CA GLY A 325 -1.18 28.38 15.92
C GLY A 325 -2.68 28.36 15.65
N THR A 326 -3.30 27.23 15.98
CA THR A 326 -4.73 26.99 15.73
C THR A 326 -5.49 26.74 17.03
N VAL A 327 -6.68 27.31 17.16
CA VAL A 327 -7.62 27.05 18.26
C VAL A 327 -8.91 26.49 17.69
N VAL A 328 -9.32 25.29 18.10
CA VAL A 328 -10.62 24.70 17.75
C VAL A 328 -11.53 24.66 18.97
N ILE A 329 -12.77 25.12 18.83
CA ILE A 329 -13.76 25.11 19.90
C ILE A 329 -15.04 24.44 19.39
N LYS A 330 -15.55 23.45 20.12
CA LYS A 330 -16.73 22.67 19.71
C LYS A 330 -17.72 22.50 20.86
N GLY A 331 -18.90 23.13 20.70
CA GLY A 331 -20.07 22.90 21.55
C GLY A 331 -20.98 21.76 21.04
N PRO A 332 -22.03 21.38 21.78
CA PRO A 332 -22.91 20.25 21.46
C PRO A 332 -23.73 20.44 20.18
N SER A 333 -24.03 21.68 19.78
CA SER A 333 -24.80 22.00 18.57
C SER A 333 -23.94 22.12 17.30
N ALA A 334 -22.61 22.14 17.43
CA ALA A 334 -21.69 22.33 16.32
C ALA A 334 -21.21 20.98 15.76
N THR A 335 -21.63 20.63 14.54
CA THR A 335 -21.22 19.39 13.86
C THR A 335 -19.70 19.31 13.69
N TYR A 336 -19.02 20.42 13.41
CA TYR A 336 -17.59 20.44 13.09
C TYR A 336 -16.71 21.33 14.00
N GLY A 337 -17.30 22.20 14.83
CA GLY A 337 -16.60 23.18 15.68
C GLY A 337 -16.10 24.42 14.91
N ASP A 338 -15.76 25.48 15.64
CA ASP A 338 -15.21 26.74 15.13
C ASP A 338 -13.68 26.73 15.21
N LEU A 339 -13.01 27.22 14.16
CA LEU A 339 -11.55 27.33 14.08
C LEU A 339 -11.13 28.80 14.14
N TYR A 340 -10.27 29.15 15.09
CA TYR A 340 -9.68 30.48 15.25
C TYR A 340 -8.17 30.44 15.03
N VAL A 341 -7.65 31.48 14.38
CA VAL A 341 -6.21 31.77 14.26
C VAL A 341 -6.02 33.22 14.70
N ASN A 342 -5.50 33.41 15.92
CA ASN A 342 -5.26 34.74 16.47
C ASN A 342 -3.75 34.97 16.60
N GLY A 343 -3.22 35.96 15.88
CA GLY A 343 -1.80 36.32 15.96
C GLY A 343 -1.53 37.42 16.97
N SER A 344 -0.28 37.49 17.42
CA SER A 344 0.17 38.62 18.23
C SER A 344 0.20 39.86 17.34
N ASN A 345 -0.49 40.90 17.77
CA ASN A 345 -0.60 42.24 17.22
C ASN A 345 0.73 43.03 17.24
N ASN A 346 1.88 42.35 17.12
CA ASN A 346 3.19 42.98 17.14
C ASN A 346 3.63 43.37 15.72
N SER A 347 3.17 44.55 15.29
CA SER A 347 3.39 45.15 13.96
C SER A 347 4.87 45.45 13.61
N THR A 348 5.83 45.11 14.48
CA THR A 348 7.25 45.44 14.30
C THR A 348 8.07 44.29 13.65
N TYR A 349 7.50 43.09 13.50
CA TYR A 349 8.22 41.92 13.01
C TYR A 349 7.51 41.24 11.83
N LYS A 350 8.26 40.81 10.81
CA LYS A 350 7.71 40.04 9.68
C LYS A 350 7.22 38.67 10.19
N ILE A 351 5.96 38.31 10.01
CA ILE A 351 5.35 37.08 10.55
C ILE A 351 5.21 36.02 9.44
N ASN A 352 5.56 34.76 9.70
CA ASN A 352 5.25 33.65 8.79
C ASN A 352 3.78 33.18 8.96
N GLY A 353 3.10 32.82 7.88
CA GLY A 353 1.66 32.48 7.93
C GLY A 353 1.31 31.19 8.72
N THR A 354 0.03 30.96 8.98
CA THR A 354 -0.51 29.68 9.48
C THR A 354 -1.10 28.91 8.30
N PRO A 355 -0.62 27.72 7.93
CA PRO A 355 -1.26 26.93 6.88
C PRO A 355 -2.64 26.49 7.36
N ILE A 356 -3.70 26.85 6.64
CA ILE A 356 -5.08 26.39 6.93
C ILE A 356 -5.53 25.35 5.88
N GLY A 357 -4.80 25.23 4.76
CA GLY A 357 -5.16 24.46 3.57
C GLY A 357 -5.16 22.93 3.66
N ALA A 358 -4.95 22.34 4.84
CA ALA A 358 -4.91 20.88 5.01
C ALA A 358 -6.00 20.32 5.95
N PHE A 359 -6.93 21.14 6.47
CA PHE A 359 -7.70 20.79 7.66
C PHE A 359 -9.22 20.76 7.47
N GLY A 360 -9.69 19.92 6.53
CA GLY A 360 -11.12 19.68 6.31
C GLY A 360 -11.92 20.89 5.82
N ARG A 361 -13.20 20.67 5.52
CA ARG A 361 -14.10 21.68 4.95
C ARG A 361 -14.52 22.69 6.03
N ILE A 362 -14.01 23.92 5.97
CA ILE A 362 -14.64 25.08 6.64
C ILE A 362 -15.98 25.28 5.94
N THR A 363 -17.07 25.10 6.68
CA THR A 363 -18.44 25.05 6.13
C THR A 363 -19.20 26.37 6.26
N SER A 364 -18.78 27.26 7.16
CA SER A 364 -19.23 28.66 7.23
C SER A 364 -18.23 29.51 8.03
N VAL A 365 -18.10 30.80 7.68
CA VAL A 365 -17.45 31.83 8.50
C VAL A 365 -18.53 32.83 8.87
N THR A 366 -18.76 33.10 10.16
CA THR A 366 -19.70 34.14 10.60
C THR A 366 -18.97 35.43 10.91
N SER A 367 -19.65 36.58 10.85
CA SER A 367 -19.09 37.91 11.18
C SER A 367 -18.56 38.02 12.62
N SER A 368 -18.91 37.08 13.50
CA SER A 368 -18.36 36.93 14.85
C SER A 368 -17.10 36.06 14.94
N SER A 369 -16.65 35.45 13.83
CA SER A 369 -15.57 34.45 13.80
C SER A 369 -14.17 35.00 13.49
N VAL A 370 -14.04 36.30 13.18
CA VAL A 370 -12.75 36.88 12.78
C VAL A 370 -12.51 38.22 13.48
N GLY A 371 -11.75 38.19 14.57
CA GLY A 371 -11.12 39.39 15.13
C GLY A 371 -9.83 39.66 14.36
N PHE A 372 -9.82 40.70 13.51
CA PHE A 372 -8.66 41.05 12.70
C PHE A 372 -7.65 41.87 13.50
N SER A 373 -6.47 41.31 13.78
CA SER A 373 -5.33 42.13 14.22
C SER A 373 -3.94 41.71 13.70
N SER A 374 -3.81 40.66 12.90
CA SER A 374 -2.52 40.36 12.23
C SER A 374 -2.63 39.22 11.21
N LEU A 375 -3.13 39.52 10.00
CA LEU A 375 -2.87 38.71 8.80
C LEU A 375 -1.87 39.51 7.95
N TYR A 376 -0.59 39.42 8.30
CA TYR A 376 0.49 40.05 7.55
C TYR A 376 1.01 39.07 6.51
N TYR A 377 0.65 39.31 5.25
CA TYR A 377 1.23 38.70 4.06
C TYR A 377 2.35 39.64 3.60
N ALA A 378 3.60 39.19 3.49
CA ALA A 378 4.67 40.01 2.95
C ALA A 378 5.51 39.27 1.90
N VAL A 379 5.44 39.76 0.67
CA VAL A 379 6.63 40.00 -0.17
C VAL A 379 6.86 41.51 -0.13
N GLY A 380 8.12 41.93 -0.04
CA GLY A 380 8.55 43.17 0.63
C GLY A 380 8.29 44.53 -0.04
N THR A 381 8.19 45.52 0.87
CA THR A 381 8.61 46.96 0.85
C THR A 381 8.09 47.85 -0.28
N SER A 382 7.41 48.97 -0.01
CA SER A 382 7.88 50.11 0.82
C SER A 382 6.76 50.98 1.43
N ASP A 383 7.10 51.52 2.60
CA ASP A 383 6.64 52.76 3.26
C ASP A 383 5.21 52.88 3.81
N TYR A 384 5.14 52.65 5.12
CA TYR A 384 4.04 53.00 6.01
C TYR A 384 4.49 54.16 6.91
N SER A 385 3.71 55.25 6.96
CA SER A 385 3.57 56.06 8.17
C SER A 385 2.10 56.44 8.27
N ALA A 386 1.32 55.71 9.05
CA ALA A 386 1.08 55.91 10.49
C ALA A 386 -0.23 56.68 10.70
N GLY A 387 -1.25 55.94 11.16
CA GLY A 387 -2.51 56.49 11.68
C GLY A 387 -3.73 56.13 10.84
N ALA A 388 -4.29 54.92 11.02
CA ALA A 388 -5.67 54.68 10.62
C ALA A 388 -6.31 53.54 11.40
N ASN A 389 -7.55 53.83 11.74
CA ASN A 389 -8.52 53.15 12.57
C ASN A 389 -9.27 52.10 11.72
N LEU A 390 -9.73 51.01 12.34
CA LEU A 390 -10.51 49.95 11.69
C LEU A 390 -11.97 50.40 11.48
N VAL A 391 -12.33 50.77 10.26
CA VAL A 391 -13.69 50.79 9.66
C VAL A 391 -13.47 50.57 8.14
N PRO A 392 -14.29 49.75 7.44
CA PRO A 392 -13.96 49.16 6.14
C PRO A 392 -13.64 50.22 5.08
N ASP A 393 -12.38 50.25 4.64
CA ASP A 393 -11.95 51.11 3.55
C ASP A 393 -11.98 50.33 2.22
N THR A 394 -13.12 50.47 1.56
CA THR A 394 -13.33 50.90 0.17
C THR A 394 -12.31 50.70 -0.96
N ASP A 395 -11.18 50.01 -0.81
CA ASP A 395 -10.30 49.73 -1.95
C ASP A 395 -10.28 48.24 -2.33
N ALA A 396 -11.30 47.91 -3.10
CA ALA A 396 -11.18 46.93 -4.17
C ALA A 396 -9.87 47.20 -4.93
N LEU A 397 -8.92 46.26 -4.85
CA LEU A 397 -7.82 46.24 -5.80
C LEU A 397 -8.44 45.95 -7.16
N SER A 398 -8.52 47.02 -7.97
CA SER A 398 -9.07 47.07 -9.29
C SER A 398 -8.55 45.90 -10.12
N ILE A 399 -9.49 45.02 -10.50
CA ILE A 399 -9.42 44.40 -11.82
C ILE A 399 -9.15 45.57 -12.76
N SER A 400 -8.12 45.50 -13.61
CA SER A 400 -8.02 46.50 -14.68
C SER A 400 -9.39 46.46 -15.35
N GLN A 401 -10.12 47.58 -15.34
CA GLN A 401 -11.55 47.68 -15.68
C GLN A 401 -11.90 47.13 -17.09
N ASN A 402 -10.90 46.66 -17.83
CA ASN A 402 -10.94 46.16 -19.19
C ASN A 402 -11.29 44.66 -19.32
N ALA A 403 -11.29 43.85 -18.24
CA ALA A 403 -11.53 42.39 -18.34
C ALA A 403 -12.92 41.90 -17.90
N ILE A 404 -13.71 42.72 -17.19
CA ILE A 404 -15.12 42.43 -16.89
C ILE A 404 -15.95 43.03 -18.01
N THR A 405 -16.62 42.19 -18.80
CA THR A 405 -17.47 42.64 -19.92
C THR A 405 -18.88 43.01 -19.49
N THR A 406 -19.37 42.46 -18.37
CA THR A 406 -20.69 42.78 -17.83
C THR A 406 -20.76 42.50 -16.32
N TYR A 407 -21.37 43.40 -15.56
CA TYR A 407 -21.58 43.28 -14.11
C TYR A 407 -23.06 43.53 -13.77
N SER A 408 -23.69 42.62 -13.02
CA SER A 408 -25.03 42.80 -12.45
C SER A 408 -25.08 42.33 -10.99
N ALA A 409 -26.16 42.67 -10.27
CA ALA A 409 -26.40 42.18 -8.91
C ALA A 409 -26.53 40.64 -8.80
N SER A 410 -26.65 39.92 -9.93
CA SER A 410 -26.88 38.46 -9.97
C SER A 410 -25.85 37.69 -10.81
N SER A 411 -25.03 38.37 -11.62
CA SER A 411 -24.12 37.72 -12.57
C SER A 411 -22.86 38.52 -12.83
N ILE A 412 -21.76 37.82 -13.10
CA ILE A 412 -20.51 38.40 -13.59
C ILE A 412 -20.06 37.70 -14.88
N SER A 413 -19.64 38.50 -15.87
CA SER A 413 -19.03 38.03 -17.12
C SER A 413 -17.61 38.56 -17.23
N VAL A 414 -16.65 37.63 -17.41
CA VAL A 414 -15.24 37.95 -17.65
C VAL A 414 -14.95 37.65 -19.12
N GLY A 415 -14.57 38.69 -19.89
CA GLY A 415 -14.32 38.56 -21.33
C GLY A 415 -13.16 39.45 -21.78
N SER A 416 -12.11 38.80 -22.29
CA SER A 416 -10.83 39.37 -22.75
C SER A 416 -9.88 39.90 -21.66
N GLY A 417 -8.68 39.31 -21.57
CA GLY A 417 -7.60 39.71 -20.66
C GLY A 417 -6.91 38.52 -19.99
N ASP A 418 -5.59 38.64 -19.77
CA ASP A 418 -4.83 37.68 -18.98
C ASP A 418 -4.78 38.13 -17.51
N LEU A 419 -5.56 37.48 -16.64
CA LEU A 419 -5.60 37.76 -15.19
C LEU A 419 -4.48 37.03 -14.41
N THR A 420 -3.39 36.66 -15.10
CA THR A 420 -2.23 35.92 -14.57
C THR A 420 -1.36 36.67 -13.55
N THR A 421 -1.51 37.99 -13.33
CA THR A 421 -0.70 38.71 -12.31
C THR A 421 -0.97 38.29 -10.86
N LEU A 422 -1.85 37.31 -10.64
CA LEU A 422 -1.95 36.52 -9.41
C LEU A 422 -1.15 35.19 -9.50
N THR A 423 0.17 35.26 -9.67
CA THR A 423 1.05 34.08 -9.65
C THR A 423 1.41 33.55 -8.26
N SER A 424 0.81 34.06 -7.17
CA SER A 424 0.95 33.43 -5.84
C SER A 424 -0.19 32.46 -5.58
N VAL A 425 0.12 31.17 -5.59
CA VAL A 425 -0.76 30.07 -5.15
C VAL A 425 -1.41 30.46 -3.81
N GLY A 426 -2.73 30.66 -3.80
CA GLY A 426 -3.49 30.86 -2.56
C GLY A 426 -4.36 32.11 -2.45
N LYS A 427 -4.57 32.93 -3.50
CA LYS A 427 -5.66 33.93 -3.43
C LYS A 427 -7.01 33.24 -3.64
N MET A 428 -7.95 33.46 -2.71
CA MET A 428 -9.37 33.16 -2.91
C MET A 428 -9.92 34.16 -3.94
N TRP A 429 -10.50 33.66 -5.03
CA TRP A 429 -11.34 34.47 -5.91
C TRP A 429 -12.79 34.19 -5.53
N GLY A 430 -13.24 34.85 -4.46
CA GLY A 430 -14.65 34.98 -4.20
C GLY A 430 -15.12 36.23 -4.93
N VAL A 431 -15.87 36.07 -6.01
CA VAL A 431 -16.65 37.19 -6.50
C VAL A 431 -17.79 37.31 -5.48
N TYR A 432 -17.78 38.36 -4.67
CA TYR A 432 -18.92 38.76 -3.83
C TYR A 432 -19.43 40.10 -4.35
N ASP A 433 -20.73 40.37 -4.23
CA ASP A 433 -21.22 41.74 -4.36
C ASP A 433 -20.86 42.56 -3.11
N ASN A 434 -21.20 43.85 -3.12
CA ASN A 434 -20.94 44.77 -2.00
C ASN A 434 -21.63 44.36 -0.67
N ASN A 435 -22.45 43.32 -0.68
CA ASN A 435 -23.21 42.81 0.46
C ASN A 435 -22.75 41.41 0.92
N SER A 436 -21.62 40.91 0.41
CA SER A 436 -21.11 39.57 0.73
C SER A 436 -22.00 38.41 0.26
N THR A 437 -22.87 38.64 -0.74
CA THR A 437 -23.66 37.59 -1.39
C THR A 437 -22.85 36.90 -2.49
N VAL A 438 -22.88 35.56 -2.53
CA VAL A 438 -22.27 34.75 -3.61
C VAL A 438 -23.07 35.00 -4.89
N TYR A 439 -22.42 35.31 -6.02
CA TYR A 439 -23.13 35.52 -7.29
C TYR A 439 -23.95 34.28 -7.66
N ASP A 440 -25.13 34.54 -8.23
CA ASP A 440 -26.00 33.48 -8.71
C ASP A 440 -25.34 32.73 -9.88
N THR A 441 -24.79 33.47 -10.86
CA THR A 441 -24.14 32.86 -12.03
C THR A 441 -22.80 33.51 -12.40
N ILE A 442 -21.82 32.69 -12.80
CA ILE A 442 -20.49 33.10 -13.27
C ILE A 442 -20.30 32.65 -14.72
N TYR A 443 -19.92 33.57 -15.61
CA TYR A 443 -19.53 33.29 -17.00
C TYR A 443 -18.04 33.60 -17.23
N ILE A 444 -17.32 32.61 -17.78
CA ILE A 444 -15.91 32.70 -18.17
C ILE A 444 -15.82 32.30 -19.65
N SER A 445 -15.54 33.25 -20.53
CA SER A 445 -15.51 33.00 -21.98
C SER A 445 -14.23 33.52 -22.63
N ASP A 446 -14.07 33.18 -23.90
CA ASP A 446 -12.97 33.63 -24.78
C ASP A 446 -11.59 33.18 -24.29
N SER A 447 -10.50 33.79 -24.75
CA SER A 447 -9.13 33.33 -24.43
C SER A 447 -8.64 33.78 -23.03
N VAL A 448 -9.50 33.72 -22.01
CA VAL A 448 -9.19 34.15 -20.63
C VAL A 448 -8.65 32.98 -19.80
N ILE A 449 -7.63 33.25 -18.97
CA ILE A 449 -7.14 32.33 -17.93
C ILE A 449 -7.54 32.85 -16.56
N VAL A 450 -8.24 32.02 -15.78
CA VAL A 450 -8.70 32.31 -14.42
C VAL A 450 -8.04 31.37 -13.43
N HIS A 451 -7.43 31.91 -12.35
CA HIS A 451 -6.93 31.12 -11.23
C HIS A 451 -7.76 31.37 -9.96
N ALA A 452 -8.40 30.32 -9.42
CA ALA A 452 -9.22 30.42 -8.20
C ALA A 452 -9.02 29.18 -7.32
N ALA A 453 -8.41 29.34 -6.13
CA ALA A 453 -8.22 28.22 -5.19
C ALA A 453 -9.55 27.48 -4.87
N VAL A 454 -10.61 28.25 -4.63
CA VAL A 454 -11.98 27.78 -4.47
C VAL A 454 -12.88 28.70 -5.28
N LEU A 455 -13.76 28.13 -6.11
CA LEU A 455 -14.77 28.86 -6.88
C LEU A 455 -16.17 28.39 -6.48
N VAL A 456 -17.03 29.33 -6.08
CA VAL A 456 -18.40 29.04 -5.63
C VAL A 456 -19.38 29.96 -6.36
N ALA A 457 -20.47 29.39 -6.88
CA ALA A 457 -21.63 30.13 -7.39
C ALA A 457 -22.91 29.55 -6.76
N ALA A 458 -23.94 30.37 -6.55
CA ALA A 458 -25.18 29.88 -5.96
C ALA A 458 -25.99 29.02 -6.95
N ASN A 459 -25.97 29.36 -8.23
CA ASN A 459 -26.69 28.65 -9.29
C ASN A 459 -25.73 28.01 -10.31
N SER A 460 -25.02 28.78 -11.16
CA SER A 460 -24.21 28.16 -12.22
C SER A 460 -22.83 28.76 -12.49
N ILE A 461 -21.89 27.92 -12.93
CA ILE A 461 -20.58 28.30 -13.47
C ILE A 461 -20.52 27.83 -14.92
N ASN A 462 -20.32 28.76 -15.85
CA ASN A 462 -20.28 28.51 -17.28
C ASN A 462 -18.90 28.90 -17.82
N VAL A 463 -18.17 27.93 -18.38
CA VAL A 463 -16.89 28.14 -19.05
C VAL A 463 -17.07 27.78 -20.53
N SER A 464 -16.70 28.67 -21.45
CA SER A 464 -16.96 28.49 -22.89
C SER A 464 -15.83 29.01 -23.78
N ASN A 465 -15.95 28.83 -25.09
CA ASN A 465 -14.93 29.15 -26.10
C ASN A 465 -13.56 28.50 -25.80
N THR A 466 -12.50 29.30 -25.66
CA THR A 466 -11.11 28.86 -25.41
C THR A 466 -10.66 29.12 -23.97
N ALA A 467 -11.60 29.38 -23.06
CA ALA A 467 -11.28 29.81 -21.70
C ALA A 467 -10.66 28.69 -20.87
N THR A 468 -9.71 29.05 -20.00
CA THR A 468 -9.08 28.13 -19.04
C THR A 468 -9.41 28.55 -17.61
N LEU A 469 -10.06 27.67 -16.86
CA LEU A 469 -10.30 27.80 -15.43
C LEU A 469 -9.35 26.88 -14.66
N VAL A 470 -8.56 27.44 -13.76
CA VAL A 470 -7.70 26.70 -12.83
C VAL A 470 -8.29 26.78 -11.42
N ALA A 471 -8.67 25.65 -10.84
CA ALA A 471 -9.25 25.61 -9.50
C ALA A 471 -8.96 24.33 -8.71
N SER A 472 -8.82 24.42 -7.39
CA SER A 472 -8.73 23.21 -6.54
C SER A 472 -10.11 22.71 -6.11
N THR A 473 -11.10 23.60 -6.01
CA THR A 473 -12.47 23.24 -5.63
C THR A 473 -13.50 24.09 -6.36
N ILE A 474 -14.53 23.41 -6.90
CA ILE A 474 -15.71 24.02 -7.52
C ILE A 474 -16.97 23.58 -6.80
N SER A 475 -17.85 24.54 -6.49
CA SER A 475 -19.17 24.29 -5.91
C SER A 475 -20.25 25.19 -6.54
N ALA A 476 -21.22 24.59 -7.22
CA ALA A 476 -22.39 25.29 -7.79
C ALA A 476 -23.55 24.30 -7.99
N ASN A 477 -24.79 24.76 -8.27
CA ASN A 477 -25.83 23.81 -8.69
C ASN A 477 -25.50 23.22 -10.06
N TYR A 478 -25.04 24.05 -10.99
CA TYR A 478 -24.73 23.66 -12.36
C TYR A 478 -23.32 24.09 -12.77
N VAL A 479 -22.56 23.19 -13.39
CA VAL A 479 -21.26 23.49 -13.99
C VAL A 479 -21.29 23.07 -15.45
N TYR A 480 -21.04 24.03 -16.35
CA TYR A 480 -21.04 23.82 -17.80
C TYR A 480 -19.68 24.17 -18.38
N LEU A 481 -19.04 23.21 -19.04
CA LEU A 481 -17.85 23.41 -19.88
C LEU A 481 -18.26 23.21 -21.34
N ASN A 482 -18.16 24.27 -22.14
CA ASN A 482 -18.61 24.31 -23.53
C ASN A 482 -17.42 24.55 -24.48
N ASP A 483 -17.66 24.32 -25.78
CA ASP A 483 -16.71 24.56 -26.87
C ASP A 483 -15.36 23.86 -26.64
N THR A 484 -14.26 24.61 -26.56
CA THR A 484 -12.88 24.10 -26.35
C THR A 484 -12.33 24.49 -24.98
N SER A 485 -13.20 24.80 -24.02
CA SER A 485 -12.80 25.27 -22.69
C SER A 485 -12.06 24.21 -21.88
N VAL A 486 -11.17 24.65 -20.98
CA VAL A 486 -10.35 23.79 -20.14
C VAL A 486 -10.57 24.11 -18.66
N LEU A 487 -10.87 23.08 -17.87
CA LEU A 487 -10.84 23.13 -16.41
C LEU A 487 -9.67 22.30 -15.90
N SER A 488 -8.76 22.90 -15.13
CA SER A 488 -7.56 22.25 -14.60
C SER A 488 -7.42 22.49 -13.08
N PRO A 489 -6.84 21.56 -12.30
CA PRO A 489 -6.33 21.91 -10.98
C PRO A 489 -5.08 22.79 -11.07
N PHE A 490 -4.69 23.37 -9.92
CA PHE A 490 -3.38 24.01 -9.79
C PHE A 490 -2.26 23.01 -10.09
N PRO A 491 -1.16 23.45 -10.70
CA PRO A 491 -0.02 22.57 -10.98
C PRO A 491 0.55 21.95 -9.70
N GLY A 492 0.97 20.69 -9.77
CA GLY A 492 1.71 20.03 -8.70
C GLY A 492 3.15 20.58 -8.57
N ASP A 493 3.75 20.34 -7.41
CA ASP A 493 5.15 20.60 -7.10
C ASP A 493 5.72 19.57 -6.10
N THR A 494 6.84 19.89 -5.45
CA THR A 494 7.50 19.00 -4.48
C THR A 494 6.74 18.82 -3.16
N ASN A 495 5.64 19.54 -2.91
CA ASN A 495 4.84 19.47 -1.69
C ASN A 495 3.32 19.53 -1.94
N TYR A 496 2.89 19.72 -3.18
CA TYR A 496 1.50 19.79 -3.59
C TYR A 496 1.25 18.92 -4.83
N ILE A 497 0.13 18.21 -4.87
CA ILE A 497 -0.33 17.54 -6.10
C ILE A 497 -1.57 18.27 -6.63
N GLY A 498 -1.69 18.35 -7.94
CA GLY A 498 -2.85 18.91 -8.61
C GLY A 498 -4.11 18.11 -8.29
N ARG A 499 -4.95 18.68 -7.42
CA ARG A 499 -6.22 18.11 -6.99
C ARG A 499 -7.36 19.02 -7.37
N LEU A 500 -8.35 18.49 -8.08
CA LEU A 500 -9.60 19.17 -8.43
C LEU A 500 -10.77 18.43 -7.80
N LYS A 501 -11.58 19.14 -7.02
CA LYS A 501 -12.84 18.65 -6.48
C LYS A 501 -14.03 19.42 -7.04
N ILE A 502 -15.01 18.72 -7.61
CA ILE A 502 -16.25 19.31 -8.12
C ILE A 502 -17.43 18.75 -7.33
N SER A 503 -18.23 19.64 -6.75
CA SER A 503 -19.50 19.32 -6.10
C SER A 503 -20.62 20.11 -6.77
N ALA A 504 -21.54 19.43 -7.44
CA ALA A 504 -22.67 20.09 -8.11
C ALA A 504 -23.92 19.24 -8.16
N VAL A 505 -25.05 19.81 -8.57
CA VAL A 505 -26.23 19.00 -8.95
C VAL A 505 -25.98 18.37 -10.32
N ALA A 506 -25.54 19.17 -11.29
CA ALA A 506 -25.22 18.70 -12.65
C ALA A 506 -23.87 19.26 -13.14
N LEU A 507 -23.11 18.40 -13.82
CA LEU A 507 -21.89 18.74 -14.54
C LEU A 507 -22.01 18.30 -16.00
N THR A 508 -21.81 19.23 -16.93
CA THR A 508 -21.76 18.97 -18.37
C THR A 508 -20.39 19.34 -18.92
N VAL A 509 -19.75 18.38 -19.58
CA VAL A 509 -18.52 18.58 -20.38
C VAL A 509 -18.87 18.35 -21.84
N ALA A 510 -19.11 19.41 -22.59
CA ALA A 510 -19.52 19.35 -23.98
C ALA A 510 -18.39 18.83 -24.90
N SER A 511 -18.75 18.44 -26.12
CA SER A 511 -17.78 18.06 -27.15
C SER A 511 -16.75 19.16 -27.39
N GLY A 512 -15.47 18.82 -27.30
CA GLY A 512 -14.33 19.74 -27.41
C GLY A 512 -13.80 20.27 -26.07
N ALA A 513 -14.63 20.29 -25.03
CA ALA A 513 -14.25 20.78 -23.71
C ALA A 513 -13.50 19.71 -22.91
N LYS A 514 -12.63 20.13 -21.99
CA LYS A 514 -11.78 19.20 -21.20
C LYS A 514 -11.69 19.57 -19.72
N ILE A 515 -11.81 18.57 -18.85
CA ILE A 515 -11.29 18.62 -17.48
C ILE A 515 -9.94 17.89 -17.48
N SER A 516 -8.84 18.58 -17.16
CA SER A 516 -7.48 18.05 -17.34
C SER A 516 -6.65 18.20 -16.08
N ALA A 517 -6.24 17.09 -15.50
CA ALA A 517 -5.20 17.00 -14.48
C ALA A 517 -3.92 16.33 -15.03
N ASP A 518 -3.76 16.29 -16.34
CA ASP A 518 -2.64 15.63 -17.01
C ASP A 518 -1.28 16.17 -16.54
N GLY A 519 -0.39 15.30 -16.09
CA GLY A 519 0.96 15.67 -15.65
C GLY A 519 1.03 16.52 -14.37
N LEU A 520 -0.08 16.69 -13.66
CA LEU A 520 -0.17 17.53 -12.45
C LEU A 520 -0.05 16.74 -11.14
N GLY A 521 0.39 15.48 -11.21
CA GLY A 521 0.65 14.60 -10.07
C GLY A 521 2.05 14.79 -9.48
N TYR A 522 2.63 13.72 -8.93
CA TYR A 522 3.97 13.80 -8.36
C TYR A 522 5.03 14.03 -9.44
N LEU A 523 6.05 14.83 -9.11
CA LEU A 523 7.08 15.24 -10.06
C LEU A 523 7.98 14.07 -10.49
N GLY A 524 8.29 14.03 -11.78
CA GLY A 524 9.37 13.19 -12.32
C GLY A 524 10.74 13.69 -11.88
N ALA A 525 11.76 12.86 -12.00
CA ALA A 525 13.14 13.24 -11.79
C ALA A 525 13.57 14.39 -12.72
N GLY A 526 14.23 15.41 -12.17
CA GLY A 526 14.62 16.63 -12.89
C GLY A 526 13.47 17.61 -13.19
N ALA A 527 12.21 17.21 -12.97
CA ALA A 527 11.06 18.06 -13.29
C ALA A 527 10.90 19.22 -12.30
N SER A 528 10.53 20.38 -12.83
CA SER A 528 10.25 21.60 -12.04
C SER A 528 8.75 21.80 -11.87
N GLY A 529 8.31 21.95 -10.63
CA GLY A 529 6.98 22.41 -10.26
C GLY A 529 6.98 23.88 -9.81
N LEU A 530 5.82 24.37 -9.38
CA LEU A 530 5.61 25.79 -9.09
C LEU A 530 6.44 26.33 -7.90
N LEU A 531 6.76 25.48 -6.91
CA LEU A 531 7.54 25.85 -5.72
C LEU A 531 8.87 25.08 -5.58
N GLY A 532 9.34 24.40 -6.63
CA GLY A 532 10.63 23.73 -6.61
C GLY A 532 10.81 22.62 -7.65
N THR A 533 12.04 22.17 -7.78
CA THR A 533 12.46 21.11 -8.71
C THR A 533 12.74 19.82 -7.96
N ASN A 534 12.32 18.69 -8.51
CA ASN A 534 12.80 17.40 -8.05
C ASN A 534 14.24 17.19 -8.56
N SER A 535 15.22 17.68 -7.80
CA SER A 535 16.65 17.52 -8.12
C SER A 535 17.20 16.14 -7.72
N GLN A 536 16.37 15.09 -7.73
CA GLN A 536 16.76 13.70 -7.54
C GLN A 536 16.60 12.93 -8.86
N PHE A 537 17.41 11.88 -9.04
CA PHE A 537 17.34 10.97 -10.19
C PHE A 537 16.12 10.03 -10.14
N LYS A 538 15.42 10.01 -9.01
CA LYS A 538 14.22 9.20 -8.77
C LYS A 538 12.97 10.05 -8.91
N GLY A 539 11.93 9.47 -9.49
CA GLY A 539 10.60 10.06 -9.52
C GLY A 539 10.00 10.16 -8.12
N MET A 540 9.16 11.16 -7.87
CA MET A 540 8.44 11.29 -6.60
C MET A 540 7.18 10.40 -6.59
N THR A 541 6.81 9.92 -5.41
CA THR A 541 5.58 9.15 -5.18
C THR A 541 4.78 9.71 -4.01
N PHE A 542 3.76 8.98 -3.56
CA PHE A 542 2.93 9.29 -2.39
C PHE A 542 3.75 9.85 -1.21
N ASN A 543 3.21 10.88 -0.57
CA ASN A 543 3.88 11.70 0.46
C ASN A 543 5.10 12.51 0.00
N PHE A 544 5.26 12.74 -1.31
CA PHE A 544 6.33 13.57 -1.85
C PHE A 544 7.74 13.05 -1.54
N VAL A 545 7.89 11.73 -1.48
CA VAL A 545 9.19 11.09 -1.22
C VAL A 545 9.74 10.44 -2.50
N THR A 546 11.06 10.38 -2.58
CA THR A 546 11.80 9.66 -3.64
C THR A 546 12.33 8.31 -3.17
N SER A 547 12.31 8.02 -1.87
CA SER A 547 12.82 6.77 -1.28
C SER A 547 12.01 5.53 -1.67
N ALA A 548 10.72 5.71 -1.98
CA ALA A 548 9.82 4.68 -2.50
C ALA A 548 9.34 4.99 -3.94
N GLY A 549 9.92 6.01 -4.57
CA GLY A 549 9.58 6.42 -5.93
C GLY A 549 10.34 5.63 -6.98
N SER A 550 9.99 5.84 -8.24
CA SER A 550 10.61 5.13 -9.37
C SER A 550 12.09 5.47 -9.49
N ASP A 551 12.92 4.42 -9.51
CA ASP A 551 14.37 4.59 -9.67
C ASP A 551 14.74 5.14 -11.05
N LYS A 552 16.04 5.36 -11.28
CA LYS A 552 16.59 5.72 -12.59
C LYS A 552 16.02 4.79 -13.66
N ASP A 553 15.69 5.37 -14.82
CA ASP A 553 15.22 4.62 -15.99
C ASP A 553 13.85 3.92 -15.84
N CYS A 554 13.17 4.14 -14.72
CA CYS A 554 11.83 3.62 -14.46
C CYS A 554 10.73 4.64 -14.75
N GLY A 555 9.61 4.17 -15.29
CA GLY A 555 8.36 4.90 -15.32
C GLY A 555 7.74 5.01 -13.92
N GLY A 556 6.88 6.02 -13.73
CA GLY A 556 6.07 6.18 -12.53
C GLY A 556 5.06 5.06 -12.35
N SER A 557 4.68 4.78 -11.10
CA SER A 557 3.66 3.79 -10.71
C SER A 557 2.41 4.45 -10.09
N HIS A 558 1.25 3.81 -10.23
CA HIS A 558 0.01 4.17 -9.51
C HIS A 558 -0.99 3.00 -9.52
N GLY A 559 -1.84 2.92 -10.56
CA GLY A 559 -2.77 1.82 -10.79
C GLY A 559 -2.05 0.52 -11.10
N GLY A 560 -0.94 0.59 -11.83
CA GLY A 560 0.03 -0.49 -12.04
C GLY A 560 1.47 -0.07 -11.70
N LEU A 561 2.42 -0.98 -11.87
CA LEU A 561 3.86 -0.72 -11.73
C LEU A 561 4.42 -0.04 -12.99
N GLY A 562 5.24 1.00 -12.85
CA GLY A 562 5.93 1.62 -13.97
C GLY A 562 6.90 0.65 -14.66
N GLY A 563 7.18 0.89 -15.94
CA GLY A 563 8.18 0.14 -16.68
C GLY A 563 9.59 0.46 -16.19
N TYR A 564 10.58 -0.33 -16.60
CA TYR A 564 12.00 -0.15 -16.31
C TYR A 564 12.87 -0.65 -17.47
N TRP A 565 14.14 -0.26 -17.47
CA TRP A 565 15.16 -0.72 -18.42
C TRP A 565 15.77 -2.07 -18.01
N ALA A 566 15.73 -3.08 -18.88
CA ALA A 566 16.13 -4.45 -18.58
C ALA A 566 17.61 -4.73 -18.95
N ASP A 567 18.58 -4.11 -18.27
CA ASP A 567 19.99 -4.49 -18.39
C ASP A 567 20.43 -5.43 -17.24
N PRO A 568 20.84 -6.68 -17.52
CA PRO A 568 21.28 -7.64 -16.51
C PRO A 568 22.62 -7.31 -15.84
N SER A 569 23.37 -6.31 -16.32
CA SER A 569 24.69 -5.96 -15.79
C SER A 569 24.66 -4.92 -14.66
N TRP A 570 23.52 -4.28 -14.38
CA TRP A 570 23.39 -3.18 -13.41
C TRP A 570 22.51 -3.61 -12.22
N ALA A 571 23.03 -3.42 -11.01
CA ALA A 571 22.36 -3.87 -9.78
C ALA A 571 21.07 -3.08 -9.50
N THR A 572 19.95 -3.80 -9.40
CA THR A 572 18.69 -3.44 -8.70
C THR A 572 18.03 -2.10 -9.11
N ILE A 573 17.62 -1.96 -10.36
CA ILE A 573 16.67 -0.92 -10.80
C ILE A 573 15.25 -1.41 -10.49
N ILE A 574 14.49 -0.68 -9.67
CA ILE A 574 13.12 -1.05 -9.25
C ILE A 574 12.16 0.12 -9.50
N PRO A 575 11.07 -0.07 -10.27
CA PRO A 575 9.96 0.88 -10.28
C PRO A 575 9.36 1.06 -8.88
N GLY A 576 8.79 2.23 -8.57
CA GLY A 576 8.05 2.40 -7.32
C GLY A 576 6.86 1.42 -7.25
N PRO A 577 6.36 1.03 -6.07
CA PRO A 577 5.21 0.13 -6.00
C PRO A 577 3.92 0.79 -6.51
N ALA A 578 2.95 -0.01 -6.95
CA ALA A 578 1.58 0.47 -7.15
C ALA A 578 0.93 0.80 -5.80
N TYR A 579 0.04 1.80 -5.75
CA TYR A 579 -0.58 2.28 -4.51
C TYR A 579 -1.97 2.84 -4.77
N ASP A 580 -2.68 3.23 -3.70
CA ASP A 580 -4.04 3.80 -3.69
C ASP A 580 -5.17 2.76 -3.82
N SER A 581 -6.38 3.15 -3.46
CA SER A 581 -7.56 2.29 -3.43
C SER A 581 -8.14 2.08 -4.83
N ILE A 582 -8.48 0.83 -5.18
CA ILE A 582 -9.18 0.52 -6.43
C ILE A 582 -10.60 1.10 -6.43
N SER A 583 -11.32 1.01 -5.29
CA SER A 583 -12.73 1.39 -5.20
C SER A 583 -12.97 2.83 -4.76
N GLN A 584 -11.98 3.48 -4.14
CA GLN A 584 -12.04 4.87 -3.71
C GLN A 584 -10.67 5.56 -3.85
N PRO A 585 -10.11 5.65 -5.06
CA PRO A 585 -8.82 6.29 -5.29
C PRO A 585 -8.88 7.77 -4.94
N THR A 586 -7.81 8.31 -4.34
CA THR A 586 -7.70 9.73 -3.97
C THR A 586 -6.32 10.34 -4.22
N GLU A 587 -5.34 9.55 -4.62
CA GLU A 587 -3.97 10.02 -4.80
C GLU A 587 -3.62 10.28 -6.26
N ALA A 588 -2.57 11.07 -6.50
CA ALA A 588 -2.06 11.33 -7.84
C ALA A 588 -1.13 10.20 -8.30
N GLY A 589 -0.79 10.18 -9.59
CA GLY A 589 0.21 9.27 -10.14
C GLY A 589 1.63 9.68 -9.76
N ALA A 590 2.54 8.70 -9.64
CA ALA A 590 3.96 8.96 -9.39
C ALA A 590 4.69 9.50 -10.64
N GLY A 591 5.77 10.24 -10.42
CA GLY A 591 6.69 10.65 -11.48
C GLY A 591 7.64 9.52 -11.90
N GLY A 592 8.15 9.59 -13.13
CA GLY A 592 9.23 8.71 -13.61
C GLY A 592 10.61 9.12 -13.09
N GLY A 593 11.58 8.21 -13.15
CA GLY A 593 12.99 8.46 -12.86
C GLY A 593 13.83 8.74 -14.11
N THR A 594 15.07 9.15 -13.93
CA THR A 594 16.03 9.44 -15.01
C THR A 594 17.45 9.14 -14.54
N ASP A 595 18.33 8.73 -15.44
CA ASP A 595 19.75 8.54 -15.16
C ASP A 595 20.54 9.86 -15.14
N THR A 596 20.07 10.88 -15.86
CA THR A 596 20.69 12.20 -16.00
C THR A 596 19.71 13.33 -15.74
N MET A 597 20.14 14.38 -15.02
CA MET A 597 19.30 15.55 -14.73
C MET A 597 19.02 16.44 -15.96
N THR A 598 19.66 16.15 -17.10
CA THR A 598 19.41 16.82 -18.38
C THR A 598 18.18 16.25 -19.10
N ASP A 599 17.84 14.98 -18.82
CA ASP A 599 16.68 14.30 -19.38
C ASP A 599 15.56 14.27 -18.32
N ILE A 600 14.59 15.19 -18.45
CA ILE A 600 13.53 15.40 -17.47
C ILE A 600 12.50 14.26 -17.57
N ALA A 601 12.29 13.53 -16.48
CA ALA A 601 11.28 12.47 -16.44
C ALA A 601 9.85 13.01 -16.33
N GLY A 602 8.90 12.19 -16.77
CA GLY A 602 7.48 12.56 -16.82
C GLY A 602 6.87 12.68 -15.43
N ASN A 603 6.13 13.76 -15.19
CA ASN A 603 5.27 13.90 -14.01
C ASN A 603 4.08 12.95 -14.08
N GLY A 604 3.64 12.44 -12.94
CA GLY A 604 2.40 11.66 -12.87
C GLY A 604 1.15 12.51 -13.15
N GLY A 605 0.01 11.89 -13.40
CA GLY A 605 -1.28 12.56 -13.53
C GLY A 605 -1.85 12.99 -12.19
N GLY A 606 -2.59 14.09 -12.15
CA GLY A 606 -3.22 14.62 -10.93
C GLY A 606 -4.49 13.86 -10.51
N THR A 607 -5.27 14.47 -9.62
CA THR A 607 -6.47 13.86 -9.04
C THR A 607 -7.71 14.68 -9.38
N ILE A 608 -8.74 14.02 -9.92
CA ILE A 608 -10.06 14.61 -10.20
C ILE A 608 -11.12 13.85 -9.38
N ILE A 609 -11.84 14.57 -8.51
CA ILE A 609 -12.93 14.02 -7.69
C ILE A 609 -14.23 14.75 -8.05
N ILE A 610 -15.22 14.01 -8.52
CA ILE A 610 -16.52 14.54 -8.96
C ILE A 610 -17.62 13.93 -8.10
N SER A 611 -18.44 14.77 -7.49
CA SER A 611 -19.63 14.38 -6.74
C SER A 611 -20.83 15.17 -7.25
N VAL A 612 -21.64 14.54 -8.11
CA VAL A 612 -22.79 15.16 -8.77
C VAL A 612 -24.03 14.28 -8.74
N SER A 613 -25.20 14.82 -9.06
CA SER A 613 -26.39 13.99 -9.29
C SER A 613 -26.47 13.55 -10.75
N GLN A 614 -26.12 14.44 -11.69
CA GLN A 614 -26.12 14.19 -13.13
C GLN A 614 -24.77 14.54 -13.74
N LEU A 615 -24.18 13.61 -14.48
CA LEU A 615 -22.91 13.80 -15.19
C LEU A 615 -23.15 13.54 -16.69
N SER A 616 -22.88 14.54 -17.53
CA SER A 616 -22.88 14.39 -19.00
C SER A 616 -21.50 14.70 -19.56
N VAL A 617 -20.88 13.74 -20.25
CA VAL A 617 -19.52 13.90 -20.81
C VAL A 617 -19.50 13.53 -22.28
N ASP A 618 -19.41 14.54 -23.14
CA ASP A 618 -19.16 14.43 -24.58
C ASP A 618 -17.76 14.90 -24.98
N GLY A 619 -17.11 15.67 -24.11
CA GLY A 619 -15.69 16.00 -24.17
C GLY A 619 -14.81 14.97 -23.45
N LEU A 620 -13.76 15.45 -22.77
CA LEU A 620 -12.75 14.60 -22.12
C LEU A 620 -12.51 14.98 -20.66
N ILE A 621 -12.48 13.98 -19.76
CA ILE A 621 -11.95 14.11 -18.39
C ILE A 621 -10.67 13.29 -18.31
N SER A 622 -9.55 13.93 -18.05
CA SER A 622 -8.22 13.30 -18.17
C SER A 622 -7.32 13.59 -16.97
N ALA A 623 -6.63 12.57 -16.49
CA ALA A 623 -5.59 12.62 -15.48
C ALA A 623 -4.39 11.80 -15.95
N LYS A 624 -3.97 11.98 -17.20
CA LYS A 624 -2.89 11.21 -17.83
C LYS A 624 -1.51 11.59 -17.28
N GLY A 625 -0.58 10.64 -17.19
CA GLY A 625 0.83 10.93 -16.92
C GLY A 625 1.53 11.63 -18.11
N ASN A 626 2.53 12.45 -17.82
CA ASN A 626 3.35 13.10 -18.85
C ASN A 626 4.39 12.13 -19.43
N THR A 627 4.68 12.31 -20.72
CA THR A 627 5.82 11.64 -21.36
C THR A 627 7.12 12.13 -20.74
N GLY A 628 8.08 11.22 -20.50
CA GLY A 628 9.45 11.63 -20.17
C GLY A 628 10.13 12.31 -21.37
N GLY A 629 11.05 13.24 -21.10
CA GLY A 629 11.75 14.03 -22.12
C GLY A 629 13.25 13.73 -22.18
N GLY A 630 13.88 14.05 -23.33
CA GLY A 630 15.32 13.95 -23.56
C GLY A 630 15.68 13.43 -24.95
N THR A 631 16.86 13.83 -25.48
CA THR A 631 17.45 13.28 -26.73
C THR A 631 18.57 12.26 -26.45
N GLY A 632 18.83 11.95 -25.17
CA GLY A 632 19.91 11.08 -24.67
C GLY A 632 19.37 9.83 -23.96
N ALA A 633 19.79 9.53 -22.73
CA ALA A 633 19.35 8.34 -22.00
C ALA A 633 17.87 8.41 -21.53
N GLY A 634 17.25 9.60 -21.58
CA GLY A 634 15.81 9.87 -21.66
C GLY A 634 15.00 9.59 -20.39
N GLY A 635 14.17 10.52 -19.90
CA GLY A 635 13.39 10.30 -18.68
C GLY A 635 12.31 9.21 -18.81
N GLY A 636 12.04 8.48 -17.73
CA GLY A 636 10.91 7.57 -17.61
C GLY A 636 9.57 8.30 -17.66
N GLY A 637 8.52 7.64 -18.18
CA GLY A 637 7.19 8.23 -18.28
C GLY A 637 6.47 8.33 -16.93
N GLY A 638 5.67 9.37 -16.71
CA GLY A 638 4.89 9.52 -15.47
C GLY A 638 3.66 8.60 -15.43
N ALA A 639 3.24 8.14 -14.25
CA ALA A 639 2.03 7.33 -14.12
C ALA A 639 0.75 8.14 -14.37
N GLY A 640 -0.31 7.48 -14.83
CA GLY A 640 -1.66 8.02 -14.79
C GLY A 640 -2.10 8.33 -13.35
N GLY A 641 -3.02 9.29 -13.22
CA GLY A 641 -3.56 9.76 -11.95
C GLY A 641 -4.93 9.18 -11.62
N THR A 642 -5.70 9.91 -10.81
CA THR A 642 -6.99 9.45 -10.28
C THR A 642 -8.16 10.19 -10.91
N ILE A 643 -9.19 9.43 -11.29
CA ILE A 643 -10.53 9.95 -11.60
C ILE A 643 -11.55 9.22 -10.70
N ASN A 644 -12.15 9.92 -9.74
CA ASN A 644 -13.13 9.35 -8.81
C ASN A 644 -14.48 10.07 -8.97
N ILE A 645 -15.49 9.33 -9.43
CA ILE A 645 -16.82 9.85 -9.79
C ILE A 645 -17.89 9.21 -8.92
N SER A 646 -18.69 10.04 -8.26
CA SER A 646 -19.96 9.66 -7.65
C SER A 646 -21.09 10.41 -8.34
N THR A 647 -21.98 9.68 -9.01
CA THR A 647 -23.14 10.24 -9.72
C THR A 647 -24.39 9.38 -9.57
N SER A 648 -25.57 9.95 -9.78
CA SER A 648 -26.79 9.14 -9.95
C SER A 648 -26.96 8.72 -11.41
N THR A 649 -26.81 9.66 -12.35
CA THR A 649 -26.92 9.41 -13.79
C THR A 649 -25.64 9.80 -14.51
N PHE A 650 -25.11 8.91 -15.36
CA PHE A 650 -23.98 9.19 -16.24
C PHE A 650 -24.39 9.02 -17.72
N THR A 651 -24.37 10.11 -18.48
CA THR A 651 -24.67 10.15 -19.91
C THR A 651 -23.46 10.54 -20.76
N SER A 652 -23.42 10.02 -21.99
CA SER A 652 -22.49 10.41 -23.04
C SER A 652 -23.12 10.05 -24.39
N ALA A 653 -23.06 10.97 -25.35
CA ALA A 653 -23.39 10.77 -26.76
C ALA A 653 -22.13 10.64 -27.64
N SER A 654 -20.94 10.98 -27.12
CA SER A 654 -19.65 10.79 -27.81
C SER A 654 -19.48 9.34 -28.31
N THR A 655 -18.62 9.10 -29.30
CA THR A 655 -18.18 7.74 -29.69
C THR A 655 -16.76 7.44 -29.26
N GLY A 656 -16.00 8.46 -28.82
CA GLY A 656 -14.61 8.35 -28.39
C GLY A 656 -14.42 8.29 -26.87
N THR A 657 -13.17 8.36 -26.44
CA THR A 657 -12.77 8.31 -25.03
C THR A 657 -13.27 9.54 -24.28
N VAL A 658 -13.97 9.30 -23.17
CA VAL A 658 -14.51 10.34 -22.29
C VAL A 658 -13.77 10.42 -20.95
N LEU A 659 -13.16 9.32 -20.49
CA LEU A 659 -12.34 9.28 -19.27
C LEU A 659 -10.95 8.68 -19.59
N ASN A 660 -9.87 9.36 -19.20
CA ASN A 660 -8.50 8.93 -19.48
C ASN A 660 -7.57 9.11 -18.26
N ALA A 661 -7.07 8.01 -17.71
CA ALA A 661 -6.06 7.99 -16.66
C ALA A 661 -4.83 7.17 -17.08
N SER A 662 -4.44 7.22 -18.36
CA SER A 662 -3.32 6.43 -18.86
C SER A 662 -1.95 6.97 -18.42
N GLY A 663 -0.93 6.13 -18.46
CA GLY A 663 0.46 6.54 -18.25
C GLY A 663 1.01 7.44 -19.36
N GLY A 664 2.13 8.08 -19.08
CA GLY A 664 2.95 8.79 -20.05
C GLY A 664 4.02 7.89 -20.64
N ALA A 665 4.32 8.04 -21.94
CA ALA A 665 5.34 7.24 -22.61
C ALA A 665 6.75 7.62 -22.11
N ALA A 666 7.72 6.73 -22.30
CA ALA A 666 9.13 7.09 -22.15
C ALA A 666 9.75 7.42 -23.51
N THR A 667 10.81 8.23 -23.52
CA THR A 667 11.58 8.49 -24.75
C THR A 667 12.72 7.52 -24.96
N ASN A 668 13.34 6.97 -23.90
CA ASN A 668 14.41 5.95 -24.00
C ASN A 668 14.39 4.92 -22.85
N ASN A 669 13.33 4.88 -22.03
CA ASN A 669 13.32 4.16 -20.75
C ASN A 669 11.97 3.48 -20.46
N GLY A 670 11.67 3.16 -19.20
CA GLY A 670 10.41 2.55 -18.77
C GLY A 670 9.19 3.47 -18.90
N GLY A 671 8.13 2.98 -19.54
CA GLY A 671 6.86 3.71 -19.69
C GLY A 671 6.11 3.86 -18.35
N GLY A 672 5.33 4.93 -18.19
CA GLY A 672 4.52 5.16 -16.99
C GLY A 672 3.33 4.20 -16.90
N ALA A 673 2.99 3.79 -15.68
CA ALA A 673 1.84 2.93 -15.44
C ALA A 673 0.50 3.63 -15.65
N GLY A 674 -0.56 2.86 -15.87
CA GLY A 674 -1.93 3.37 -15.83
C GLY A 674 -2.38 3.80 -14.43
N GLY A 675 -3.34 4.71 -14.38
CA GLY A 675 -3.92 5.28 -13.16
C GLY A 675 -5.15 4.53 -12.64
N ARG A 676 -5.93 5.17 -11.77
CA ARG A 676 -7.14 4.58 -11.16
C ARG A 676 -8.40 5.38 -11.49
N ILE A 677 -9.42 4.70 -12.00
CA ILE A 677 -10.74 5.27 -12.28
C ILE A 677 -11.78 4.53 -11.43
N ALA A 678 -12.55 5.24 -10.61
CA ALA A 678 -13.65 4.66 -9.84
C ALA A 678 -14.95 5.41 -10.12
N ILE A 679 -16.03 4.67 -10.37
CA ILE A 679 -17.32 5.23 -10.79
C ILE A 679 -18.45 4.58 -9.99
N SER A 680 -19.08 5.34 -9.10
CA SER A 680 -20.34 4.96 -8.47
C SER A 680 -21.50 5.62 -9.23
N TYR A 681 -22.43 4.83 -9.74
CA TYR A 681 -23.54 5.31 -10.58
C TYR A 681 -24.84 4.53 -10.32
N SER A 682 -26.01 5.13 -10.58
CA SER A 682 -27.30 4.41 -10.53
C SER A 682 -27.85 4.07 -11.92
N THR A 683 -27.70 4.97 -12.89
CA THR A 683 -28.22 4.83 -14.26
C THR A 683 -27.20 5.32 -15.28
N LEU A 684 -27.04 4.57 -16.38
CA LEU A 684 -26.34 5.02 -17.58
C LEU A 684 -27.37 5.48 -18.62
N GLY A 685 -27.06 6.51 -19.40
CA GLY A 685 -27.91 6.96 -20.51
C GLY A 685 -27.11 7.36 -21.75
N GLY A 686 -27.81 7.53 -22.87
CA GLY A 686 -27.18 7.77 -24.18
C GLY A 686 -26.44 6.53 -24.70
N THR A 687 -25.24 6.73 -25.28
CA THR A 687 -24.32 5.68 -25.75
C THR A 687 -23.25 5.32 -24.71
N MET A 688 -23.39 5.80 -23.47
CA MET A 688 -22.40 5.57 -22.41
C MET A 688 -22.34 4.09 -22.03
N ALA A 689 -21.13 3.52 -22.08
CA ALA A 689 -20.82 2.16 -21.66
C ALA A 689 -19.39 2.09 -21.10
N PHE A 690 -19.14 1.14 -20.19
CA PHE A 690 -17.81 0.89 -19.65
C PHE A 690 -17.01 0.00 -20.61
N THR A 691 -16.50 0.62 -21.68
CA THR A 691 -15.68 -0.05 -22.70
C THR A 691 -14.31 0.62 -22.82
N PRO A 692 -13.27 -0.10 -23.29
CA PRO A 692 -11.95 0.49 -23.54
C PRO A 692 -11.96 1.68 -24.53
N ALA A 693 -12.97 1.77 -25.41
CA ALA A 693 -13.14 2.90 -26.31
C ALA A 693 -13.56 4.19 -25.55
N LYS A 694 -14.36 4.03 -24.49
CA LYS A 694 -14.92 5.12 -23.70
C LYS A 694 -14.05 5.51 -22.51
N ILE A 695 -13.38 4.54 -21.90
CA ILE A 695 -12.61 4.72 -20.67
C ILE A 695 -11.27 4.02 -20.84
N THR A 696 -10.18 4.70 -20.50
CA THR A 696 -8.83 4.15 -20.58
C THR A 696 -8.03 4.48 -19.32
N ALA A 697 -7.28 3.50 -18.83
CA ALA A 697 -6.35 3.64 -17.71
C ALA A 697 -5.10 2.81 -18.02
N ASN A 698 -4.60 2.92 -19.26
CA ASN A 698 -3.61 1.97 -19.77
C ASN A 698 -2.20 2.37 -19.35
N GLY A 699 -1.32 1.39 -19.22
CA GLY A 699 0.12 1.67 -19.20
C GLY A 699 0.59 2.28 -20.51
N ALA A 700 1.70 3.00 -20.47
CA ALA A 700 2.30 3.58 -21.65
C ALA A 700 3.54 2.79 -22.11
N ALA A 701 3.84 2.90 -23.40
CA ALA A 701 5.00 2.26 -24.01
C ALA A 701 6.32 2.71 -23.36
N GLY A 702 7.21 1.75 -23.14
CA GLY A 702 8.64 2.01 -23.02
C GLY A 702 9.26 2.21 -24.42
N PHE A 703 10.52 2.62 -24.46
CA PHE A 703 11.28 2.78 -25.71
C PHE A 703 12.46 1.81 -25.77
N ASP A 704 12.80 1.33 -26.97
CA ASP A 704 13.82 0.30 -27.24
C ASP A 704 13.72 -0.95 -26.34
N SER A 705 14.55 -1.03 -25.29
CA SER A 705 14.63 -2.15 -24.35
C SER A 705 13.96 -1.86 -23.00
N GLY A 706 13.39 -0.66 -22.83
CA GLY A 706 12.54 -0.29 -21.72
C GLY A 706 11.17 -0.97 -21.79
N THR A 707 10.71 -1.49 -20.66
CA THR A 707 9.40 -2.15 -20.56
C THR A 707 8.26 -1.13 -20.53
N ALA A 708 7.09 -1.51 -21.02
CA ALA A 708 5.88 -0.72 -20.85
C ALA A 708 5.45 -0.66 -19.38
N GLY A 709 4.81 0.43 -18.98
CA GLY A 709 4.15 0.51 -17.68
C GLY A 709 2.99 -0.47 -17.59
N GLY A 710 2.72 -0.97 -16.39
CA GLY A 710 1.60 -1.87 -16.12
C GLY A 710 0.25 -1.17 -16.23
N ALA A 711 -0.78 -1.98 -16.46
CA ALA A 711 -2.18 -1.58 -16.54
C ALA A 711 -2.66 -0.83 -15.29
N GLY A 712 -3.54 0.15 -15.48
CA GLY A 712 -4.34 0.75 -14.42
C GLY A 712 -5.63 -0.04 -14.15
N THR A 713 -6.50 0.55 -13.33
CA THR A 713 -7.76 -0.09 -12.92
C THR A 713 -8.97 0.81 -13.16
N VAL A 714 -10.08 0.21 -13.60
CA VAL A 714 -11.40 0.86 -13.63
C VAL A 714 -12.36 0.05 -12.77
N PHE A 715 -12.87 0.67 -11.70
CA PHE A 715 -13.85 0.09 -10.79
C PHE A 715 -15.21 0.75 -11.00
N THR A 716 -16.27 -0.05 -11.12
CA THR A 716 -17.63 0.46 -11.21
C THR A 716 -18.52 -0.16 -10.14
N TYR A 717 -19.38 0.66 -9.55
CA TYR A 717 -20.32 0.23 -8.52
C TYR A 717 -21.70 0.80 -8.78
N LYS A 718 -22.70 -0.08 -8.79
CA LYS A 718 -24.11 0.28 -8.98
C LYS A 718 -24.92 -0.05 -7.71
N PRO A 719 -25.18 0.95 -6.85
CA PRO A 719 -25.92 0.73 -5.61
C PRO A 719 -27.26 0.03 -5.87
N GLY A 720 -27.56 -1.02 -5.08
CA GLY A 720 -28.82 -1.76 -5.16
C GLY A 720 -28.91 -2.87 -6.20
N THR A 721 -27.93 -3.00 -7.11
CA THR A 721 -27.86 -4.14 -8.05
C THR A 721 -26.55 -4.92 -8.00
N SER A 722 -25.43 -4.26 -7.71
CA SER A 722 -24.13 -4.91 -7.48
C SER A 722 -23.85 -4.97 -5.98
N THR A 723 -23.49 -6.15 -5.48
CA THR A 723 -23.12 -6.35 -4.06
C THR A 723 -21.76 -5.76 -3.76
N ASP A 724 -20.77 -6.02 -4.62
CA ASP A 724 -19.38 -5.63 -4.39
C ASP A 724 -18.71 -4.89 -5.59
N GLY A 725 -19.42 -4.74 -6.72
CA GLY A 725 -18.99 -3.95 -7.89
C GLY A 725 -18.17 -4.73 -8.93
N ASP A 726 -17.94 -4.13 -10.09
CA ASP A 726 -17.18 -4.74 -11.20
C ASP A 726 -15.77 -4.16 -11.31
N LEU A 727 -14.79 -5.01 -11.62
CA LEU A 727 -13.40 -4.61 -11.90
C LEU A 727 -13.07 -4.83 -13.38
N TYR A 728 -12.53 -3.80 -14.01
CA TYR A 728 -11.99 -3.83 -15.36
C TYR A 728 -10.49 -3.51 -15.29
N VAL A 729 -9.67 -4.41 -15.83
CA VAL A 729 -8.23 -4.21 -16.00
C VAL A 729 -7.98 -3.90 -17.47
N MET A 730 -7.41 -2.73 -17.78
CA MET A 730 -7.29 -2.21 -19.15
C MET A 730 -5.81 -1.92 -19.51
N ASP A 731 -5.33 -2.52 -20.60
CA ASP A 731 -3.95 -2.33 -21.08
C ASP A 731 -3.81 -2.33 -22.63
N ASN A 732 -2.65 -1.94 -23.18
CA ASN A 732 -2.47 -1.42 -24.54
C ASN A 732 -1.51 -2.22 -25.47
N SER A 733 -1.54 -3.56 -25.47
CA SER A 733 -1.04 -4.34 -26.63
C SER A 733 0.48 -4.23 -26.97
N PHE A 734 1.39 -4.09 -26.00
CA PHE A 734 2.84 -3.98 -26.27
C PHE A 734 3.62 -5.29 -25.99
N SER A 735 4.15 -5.93 -27.03
CA SER A 735 4.65 -7.31 -27.07
C SER A 735 5.82 -7.74 -26.15
N ASN A 736 6.32 -6.90 -25.25
CA ASN A 736 7.48 -7.20 -24.39
C ASN A 736 7.14 -6.96 -22.90
N PHE A 737 6.42 -7.90 -22.25
CA PHE A 737 5.75 -7.68 -20.95
C PHE A 737 6.59 -7.99 -19.69
N ARG A 738 6.83 -6.97 -18.84
CA ARG A 738 7.19 -7.10 -17.40
C ARG A 738 6.72 -5.88 -16.55
N GLY A 739 5.42 -5.62 -16.45
CA GLY A 739 4.86 -4.58 -15.56
C GLY A 739 3.69 -5.12 -14.73
N SER A 740 3.88 -5.27 -13.41
CA SER A 740 2.95 -5.98 -12.51
C SER A 740 1.96 -5.08 -11.77
N LEU A 741 0.76 -5.59 -11.47
CA LEU A 741 0.00 -5.16 -10.28
C LEU A 741 0.47 -6.03 -9.10
N THR A 742 1.53 -5.71 -8.36
CA THR A 742 1.99 -6.61 -7.28
C THR A 742 1.19 -6.42 -5.99
N ALA A 743 0.83 -7.53 -5.36
CA ALA A 743 0.43 -7.65 -3.96
C ALA A 743 1.42 -8.64 -3.30
N PRO A 744 2.33 -8.24 -2.40
CA PRO A 744 3.56 -8.97 -2.11
C PRO A 744 3.53 -9.81 -0.85
N TYR A 745 4.17 -10.97 -0.95
CA TYR A 745 4.35 -11.93 0.11
C TYR A 745 5.33 -11.44 1.16
N GLY A 746 4.88 -11.38 2.41
CA GLY A 746 5.74 -11.21 3.58
C GLY A 746 5.64 -12.43 4.50
N PHE A 747 6.77 -12.89 5.02
CA PHE A 747 6.76 -13.76 6.19
C PHE A 747 6.53 -12.94 7.45
N ILE A 748 5.51 -13.32 8.21
CA ILE A 748 5.18 -12.64 9.45
C ILE A 748 5.64 -13.53 10.62
N SER A 749 6.28 -12.94 11.62
CA SER A 749 6.65 -13.62 12.85
C SER A 749 5.71 -13.16 13.97
N SER A 750 5.22 -14.06 14.81
CA SER A 750 4.43 -13.68 15.98
C SER A 750 5.28 -13.81 17.23
N THR A 751 5.20 -12.82 18.12
CA THR A 751 5.80 -12.90 19.46
C THR A 751 4.79 -13.36 20.51
N THR A 752 3.47 -13.25 20.26
CA THR A 752 2.38 -13.79 21.11
C THR A 752 1.06 -13.99 20.33
N ALA A 753 0.15 -14.83 20.83
CA ALA A 753 -1.13 -15.23 20.19
C ALA A 753 -2.04 -14.10 19.66
N SER A 754 -1.93 -12.89 20.22
CA SER A 754 -2.75 -11.72 19.89
C SER A 754 -2.05 -10.69 19.00
N THR A 755 -0.76 -10.87 18.72
CA THR A 755 0.05 -9.91 17.96
C THR A 755 0.93 -10.63 16.93
N ILE A 756 0.78 -10.22 15.69
CA ILE A 756 1.48 -10.74 14.53
C ILE A 756 2.35 -9.59 14.01
N THR A 757 3.68 -9.74 14.12
CA THR A 757 4.67 -8.69 13.83
C THR A 757 5.41 -8.96 12.52
N ASP A 758 5.42 -7.98 11.64
CA ASP A 758 6.15 -8.04 10.38
C ASP A 758 7.62 -7.61 10.57
N SER A 759 8.50 -8.56 10.90
CA SER A 759 9.94 -8.30 11.09
C SER A 759 10.79 -8.57 9.83
N GLY A 760 10.17 -9.00 8.72
CA GLY A 760 10.87 -9.51 7.53
C GLY A 760 10.73 -8.64 6.26
N LEU A 761 9.82 -7.67 6.24
CA LEU A 761 9.54 -6.85 5.05
C LEU A 761 10.52 -5.67 4.87
N THR A 762 11.81 -5.81 5.21
CA THR A 762 12.76 -4.68 5.09
C THR A 762 13.80 -4.80 4.00
N THR A 763 13.81 -5.84 3.15
CA THR A 763 14.81 -5.86 2.06
C THR A 763 14.35 -6.26 0.67
N TYR A 764 13.31 -7.06 0.42
CA TYR A 764 12.83 -7.26 -0.96
C TYR A 764 11.33 -7.61 -0.99
N ALA A 765 10.52 -6.73 -1.63
CA ALA A 765 9.05 -6.70 -1.77
C ALA A 765 8.23 -6.07 -0.61
N ARG A 766 7.79 -4.81 -0.77
CA ARG A 766 6.96 -4.03 0.19
C ARG A 766 5.75 -3.36 -0.51
N ASP A 767 4.64 -4.06 -0.66
CA ASP A 767 3.38 -3.55 -1.27
C ASP A 767 2.11 -4.12 -0.59
N PHE A 768 2.14 -4.23 0.73
CA PHE A 768 0.88 -4.32 1.47
C PHE A 768 0.75 -3.13 2.41
N TYR A 769 0.39 -1.99 1.82
CA TYR A 769 -0.20 -0.89 2.58
C TYR A 769 -1.69 -1.16 2.74
N PHE A 770 -2.04 -1.93 3.78
CA PHE A 770 -3.42 -2.00 4.19
C PHE A 770 -3.81 -0.71 4.91
N THR A 771 -4.97 -0.16 4.62
CA THR A 771 -5.60 0.77 5.57
C THR A 771 -6.21 -0.07 6.69
N LYS A 772 -6.20 0.45 7.92
CA LYS A 772 -6.85 -0.22 9.07
C LYS A 772 -8.29 -0.67 8.74
N ALA A 773 -9.02 0.14 7.97
CA ALA A 773 -10.38 -0.16 7.52
C ALA A 773 -10.48 -1.37 6.57
N GLN A 774 -9.45 -1.66 5.77
CA GLN A 774 -9.47 -2.79 4.82
C GLN A 774 -9.29 -4.15 5.51
N VAL A 775 -8.69 -4.18 6.71
CA VAL A 775 -8.23 -5.42 7.35
C VAL A 775 -8.89 -5.72 8.68
N VAL A 776 -9.31 -4.70 9.44
CA VAL A 776 -9.97 -4.93 10.73
C VAL A 776 -11.33 -5.59 10.51
N GLY A 777 -11.57 -6.71 11.19
CA GLY A 777 -12.73 -7.58 11.04
C GLY A 777 -12.54 -8.71 10.03
N LYS A 778 -11.42 -8.76 9.29
CA LYS A 778 -11.07 -9.86 8.37
C LYS A 778 -10.33 -10.98 9.13
N VAL A 779 -10.17 -12.16 8.53
CA VAL A 779 -9.63 -13.34 9.22
C VAL A 779 -8.25 -13.71 8.68
N ILE A 780 -7.23 -13.73 9.52
CA ILE A 780 -5.97 -14.39 9.21
C ILE A 780 -6.15 -15.87 9.53
N ALA A 781 -6.02 -16.72 8.53
CA ALA A 781 -5.99 -18.15 8.73
C ALA A 781 -4.54 -18.61 8.72
N VAL A 782 -4.14 -19.30 9.79
CA VAL A 782 -2.80 -19.86 9.94
C VAL A 782 -2.91 -21.37 9.97
N GLY A 783 -2.20 -22.02 9.07
CA GLY A 783 -2.18 -23.45 8.94
C GLY A 783 -0.76 -23.94 8.71
N VAL A 784 -0.53 -25.19 9.08
CA VAL A 784 0.63 -25.92 8.60
C VAL A 784 0.35 -26.30 7.14
N GLU A 785 1.33 -26.06 6.29
CA GLU A 785 1.24 -26.33 4.85
C GLU A 785 0.73 -27.75 4.57
N GLY A 786 -0.30 -27.88 3.72
CA GLY A 786 -0.89 -29.17 3.33
C GLY A 786 -2.00 -29.72 4.25
N THR A 787 -2.46 -28.97 5.25
CA THR A 787 -3.55 -29.39 6.15
C THR A 787 -4.86 -28.62 5.88
N THR A 788 -6.00 -29.30 5.98
CA THR A 788 -7.34 -28.68 5.87
C THR A 788 -7.78 -27.97 7.16
N ALA A 789 -7.08 -28.21 8.27
CA ALA A 789 -7.35 -27.60 9.57
C ALA A 789 -6.60 -26.26 9.69
N LEU A 790 -7.32 -25.17 9.42
CA LEU A 790 -6.79 -23.81 9.59
C LEU A 790 -7.18 -23.29 10.98
N THR A 791 -6.20 -22.72 11.68
CA THR A 791 -6.47 -21.93 12.89
C THR A 791 -6.79 -20.51 12.47
N GLU A 792 -8.00 -20.04 12.77
CA GLU A 792 -8.48 -18.73 12.33
C GLU A 792 -8.34 -17.67 13.43
N PHE A 793 -7.85 -16.51 13.02
CA PHE A 793 -7.54 -15.36 13.85
C PHE A 793 -8.22 -14.13 13.22
N THR A 794 -9.23 -13.55 13.85
CA THR A 794 -9.85 -12.33 13.37
C THR A 794 -8.95 -11.14 13.65
N ILE A 795 -8.63 -10.34 12.64
CA ILE A 795 -7.89 -9.08 12.76
C ILE A 795 -8.75 -8.10 13.54
N THR A 796 -8.29 -7.73 14.73
CA THR A 796 -8.93 -6.73 15.57
C THR A 796 -8.29 -5.36 15.41
N ASP A 797 -7.05 -5.29 14.94
CA ASP A 797 -6.37 -4.03 14.64
C ASP A 797 -5.26 -4.22 13.58
N TYR A 798 -4.86 -3.14 12.91
CA TYR A 798 -3.70 -3.08 12.02
C TYR A 798 -2.97 -1.74 12.13
N ASN A 799 -1.66 -1.80 12.38
CA ASN A 799 -0.80 -0.64 12.46
C ASN A 799 -0.04 -0.44 11.13
N ALA A 800 -0.52 0.49 10.30
CA ALA A 800 0.01 0.78 8.98
C ALA A 800 1.47 1.28 8.95
N SER A 801 1.98 1.82 10.06
CA SER A 801 3.38 2.28 10.15
C SER A 801 4.38 1.16 10.43
N THR A 802 3.90 0.03 10.94
CA THR A 802 4.75 -1.10 11.38
C THR A 802 4.38 -2.43 10.70
N GLY A 803 3.26 -2.48 9.97
CA GLY A 803 2.74 -3.73 9.36
C GLY A 803 2.16 -4.73 10.37
N VAL A 804 2.00 -4.33 11.64
CA VAL A 804 1.59 -5.23 12.72
C VAL A 804 0.08 -5.43 12.72
N PHE A 805 -0.36 -6.70 12.65
CA PHE A 805 -1.75 -7.08 12.88
C PHE A 805 -1.96 -7.45 14.34
N THR A 806 -3.03 -6.93 14.93
CA THR A 806 -3.58 -7.45 16.17
C THR A 806 -4.71 -8.39 15.82
N VAL A 807 -4.74 -9.56 16.44
CA VAL A 807 -5.75 -10.59 16.15
C VAL A 807 -6.39 -11.15 17.41
N SER A 808 -7.55 -11.78 17.25
CA SER A 808 -8.27 -12.51 18.30
C SER A 808 -8.86 -13.82 17.75
N GLY A 809 -9.02 -14.83 18.62
CA GLY A 809 -9.44 -16.18 18.22
C GLY A 809 -8.26 -17.09 17.87
N GLY A 810 -8.50 -18.41 17.75
CA GLY A 810 -7.47 -19.40 17.41
C GLY A 810 -6.56 -19.84 18.58
N SER A 811 -5.90 -20.99 18.43
CA SER A 811 -4.87 -21.47 19.37
C SER A 811 -3.49 -20.93 18.97
N ALA A 812 -2.79 -20.30 19.92
CA ALA A 812 -1.45 -19.73 19.75
C ALA A 812 -0.40 -20.73 19.20
N ALA A 813 -0.65 -22.04 19.41
CA ALA A 813 0.25 -23.11 18.98
C ALA A 813 0.44 -23.20 17.45
N GLY A 814 -0.41 -22.53 16.65
CA GLY A 814 -0.32 -22.50 15.19
C GLY A 814 0.61 -21.43 14.60
N LEU A 815 1.30 -20.61 15.41
CA LEU A 815 2.06 -19.44 14.96
C LEU A 815 3.58 -19.62 15.15
N THR A 816 4.21 -20.53 14.40
CA THR A 816 5.67 -20.75 14.40
C THR A 816 6.35 -20.12 13.18
N VAL A 817 7.61 -19.73 13.31
CA VAL A 817 8.45 -19.29 12.18
C VAL A 817 8.48 -20.40 11.11
N GLY A 818 8.13 -20.06 9.87
CA GLY A 818 8.04 -21.02 8.76
C GLY A 818 6.61 -21.45 8.38
N ASN A 819 5.58 -21.06 9.14
CA ASN A 819 4.18 -21.33 8.74
C ASN A 819 3.73 -20.41 7.59
N MET A 820 2.83 -20.93 6.75
CA MET A 820 2.14 -20.12 5.76
C MET A 820 1.07 -19.25 6.41
N TRP A 821 1.07 -17.99 6.04
CA TRP A 821 0.05 -17.03 6.43
C TRP A 821 -0.86 -16.82 5.22
N ILE A 822 -2.11 -17.25 5.32
CA ILE A 822 -3.13 -16.92 4.34
C ILE A 822 -4.03 -15.89 4.99
N ILE A 823 -3.95 -14.65 4.53
CA ILE A 823 -4.89 -13.62 4.98
C ILE A 823 -6.21 -13.85 4.24
N LYS A 824 -7.18 -14.49 4.91
CA LYS A 824 -8.54 -14.64 4.38
C LYS A 824 -9.29 -13.32 4.60
N GLY A 825 -9.52 -12.59 3.52
CA GLY A 825 -10.34 -11.39 3.60
C GLY A 825 -9.74 -10.13 2.98
N PHE A 826 -8.64 -10.25 2.23
CA PHE A 826 -8.45 -9.41 1.04
C PHE A 826 -9.32 -9.88 -0.12
N ASN A 827 -10.55 -10.30 0.19
CA ASN A 827 -11.58 -10.36 -0.81
C ASN A 827 -11.98 -8.91 -1.08
N THR A 828 -11.28 -8.25 -2.00
CA THR A 828 -12.04 -7.53 -3.00
C THR A 828 -12.72 -8.61 -3.84
N GLN A 829 -13.84 -9.08 -3.31
CA GLN A 829 -14.77 -9.91 -4.05
C GLN A 829 -15.42 -8.97 -5.05
N TYR A 830 -15.34 -9.30 -6.32
CA TYR A 830 -16.01 -8.52 -7.35
C TYR A 830 -17.24 -9.28 -7.80
N ASP A 831 -18.21 -8.59 -8.38
CA ASP A 831 -19.30 -9.28 -9.08
C ASP A 831 -18.75 -9.87 -10.39
N ASN A 832 -17.95 -9.10 -11.14
CA ASN A 832 -17.22 -9.55 -12.31
C ASN A 832 -15.78 -8.98 -12.35
N VAL A 833 -14.84 -9.75 -12.92
CA VAL A 833 -13.49 -9.30 -13.26
C VAL A 833 -13.25 -9.51 -14.75
N ASN A 834 -12.97 -8.42 -15.45
CA ASN A 834 -12.80 -8.42 -16.90
C ASN A 834 -11.39 -7.92 -17.27
N PHE A 835 -10.64 -8.75 -18.00
CA PHE A 835 -9.33 -8.39 -18.53
C PHE A 835 -9.44 -7.93 -19.98
N TYR A 836 -8.97 -6.71 -20.26
CA TYR A 836 -8.92 -6.10 -21.57
C TYR A 836 -7.48 -5.75 -21.96
N GLY A 837 -7.10 -6.11 -23.19
CA GLY A 837 -5.77 -5.84 -23.71
C GLY A 837 -4.69 -6.71 -23.09
N THR A 838 -3.42 -6.48 -23.48
CA THR A 838 -2.28 -7.28 -23.04
C THR A 838 -1.61 -6.61 -21.84
N GLY A 839 -1.28 -7.33 -20.78
CA GLY A 839 -0.79 -6.73 -19.52
C GLY A 839 -0.33 -7.75 -18.51
N LYS A 840 0.46 -7.37 -17.50
CA LYS A 840 0.74 -8.23 -16.34
C LYS A 840 -0.07 -7.80 -15.11
N PHE A 841 -0.69 -8.76 -14.44
CA PHE A 841 -1.57 -8.56 -13.31
C PHE A 841 -1.22 -9.56 -12.20
N ASP A 842 -0.80 -9.11 -11.03
CA ASP A 842 -0.55 -10.05 -9.93
C ASP A 842 -1.57 -9.86 -8.81
N ALA A 843 -2.03 -10.98 -8.26
CA ALA A 843 -2.90 -10.96 -7.10
C ALA A 843 -2.76 -12.31 -6.41
N PRO A 844 -2.41 -12.38 -5.11
CA PRO A 844 -2.35 -13.66 -4.41
C PRO A 844 -3.68 -14.40 -4.47
N TYR A 845 -4.78 -13.66 -4.33
CA TYR A 845 -6.13 -14.17 -4.40
C TYR A 845 -7.01 -13.24 -5.22
N LEU A 846 -7.65 -13.78 -6.25
CA LEU A 846 -8.66 -13.09 -7.04
C LEU A 846 -9.98 -13.86 -6.94
N LYS A 847 -11.05 -13.16 -6.52
CA LYS A 847 -12.38 -13.75 -6.38
C LYS A 847 -13.44 -12.92 -7.09
N ALA A 848 -14.30 -13.58 -7.86
CA ALA A 848 -15.54 -13.00 -8.38
C ALA A 848 -16.77 -13.81 -7.93
N ASN A 849 -17.92 -13.16 -7.78
CA ASN A 849 -19.21 -13.84 -7.57
C ASN A 849 -19.65 -14.55 -8.84
N ASN A 850 -19.54 -13.86 -9.99
CA ASN A 850 -20.09 -14.34 -11.25
C ASN A 850 -18.98 -14.76 -12.20
N THR A 851 -18.27 -13.80 -12.81
CA THR A 851 -17.36 -14.10 -13.93
C THR A 851 -15.96 -13.56 -13.73
N ILE A 852 -14.97 -14.35 -14.14
CA ILE A 852 -13.61 -13.88 -14.43
C ILE A 852 -13.34 -14.20 -15.89
N LYS A 853 -13.10 -13.16 -16.70
CA LYS A 853 -13.12 -13.30 -18.15
C LYS A 853 -12.05 -12.47 -18.84
N THR A 854 -11.48 -13.04 -19.89
CA THR A 854 -10.64 -12.33 -20.85
C THR A 854 -11.44 -11.95 -22.10
N TYR A 855 -11.14 -10.78 -22.67
CA TYR A 855 -11.73 -10.30 -23.92
C TYR A 855 -10.66 -10.24 -25.03
N SER A 856 -11.11 -10.22 -26.30
CA SER A 856 -10.31 -10.16 -27.56
C SER A 856 -8.89 -9.59 -27.47
N SER A 857 -7.94 -10.12 -28.26
CA SER A 857 -6.52 -9.69 -28.41
C SER A 857 -5.72 -9.46 -27.12
N ALA A 858 -6.28 -9.73 -25.95
CA ALA A 858 -5.59 -9.70 -24.68
C ALA A 858 -4.49 -10.77 -24.68
N ASN A 859 -3.30 -10.44 -24.19
CA ASN A 859 -2.19 -11.34 -23.85
C ASN A 859 -1.86 -10.99 -22.41
N VAL A 860 -2.62 -11.57 -21.49
CA VAL A 860 -2.53 -11.23 -20.07
C VAL A 860 -1.60 -12.21 -19.40
N TYR A 861 -0.61 -11.73 -18.67
CA TYR A 861 0.20 -12.57 -17.80
C TYR A 861 -0.23 -12.32 -16.36
N ALA A 862 -0.82 -13.30 -15.69
CA ALA A 862 -1.30 -13.10 -14.33
C ALA A 862 -0.64 -14.04 -13.32
N ARG A 863 0.04 -13.49 -12.30
CA ARG A 863 0.54 -14.31 -11.19
C ARG A 863 -0.46 -14.35 -10.07
N ILE A 864 -1.07 -15.52 -9.92
CA ILE A 864 -2.14 -15.78 -8.99
C ILE A 864 -1.81 -17.05 -8.22
N MET A 865 -2.14 -17.10 -6.93
CA MET A 865 -2.10 -18.37 -6.19
C MET A 865 -3.48 -18.97 -6.04
N ARG A 866 -4.52 -18.14 -6.01
CA ARG A 866 -5.88 -18.62 -5.94
C ARG A 866 -6.85 -17.82 -6.80
N LEU A 867 -7.68 -18.53 -7.55
CA LEU A 867 -8.69 -17.97 -8.45
C LEU A 867 -10.04 -18.62 -8.18
N ASP A 868 -11.03 -17.83 -7.76
CA ASP A 868 -12.37 -18.35 -7.43
C ASP A 868 -13.46 -17.55 -8.17
N ALA A 869 -14.33 -18.22 -8.93
CA ALA A 869 -15.50 -17.60 -9.57
C ALA A 869 -16.61 -18.61 -9.89
N ALA A 870 -17.84 -18.19 -10.18
CA ALA A 870 -18.83 -19.11 -10.75
C ALA A 870 -18.39 -19.56 -12.16
N THR A 871 -17.97 -18.62 -13.01
CA THR A 871 -17.47 -18.89 -14.37
C THR A 871 -16.09 -18.27 -14.57
N ILE A 872 -15.14 -19.07 -15.04
CA ILE A 872 -13.82 -18.61 -15.51
C ILE A 872 -13.76 -18.83 -17.01
N ASP A 873 -13.74 -17.75 -17.79
CA ASP A 873 -13.82 -17.81 -19.25
C ASP A 873 -12.59 -17.22 -19.92
N PHE A 874 -11.63 -18.08 -20.24
CA PHE A 874 -10.40 -17.74 -20.97
C PHE A 874 -10.48 -18.19 -22.42
N SER A 875 -11.68 -18.17 -23.02
CA SER A 875 -11.88 -18.55 -24.41
C SER A 875 -11.53 -17.45 -25.42
N ALA A 876 -11.55 -16.17 -24.99
CA ALA A 876 -11.29 -15.01 -25.83
C ALA A 876 -10.03 -14.26 -25.37
N GLY A 877 -9.05 -14.11 -26.26
CA GLY A 877 -7.71 -13.61 -25.90
C GLY A 877 -6.80 -14.72 -25.34
N ALA A 878 -5.52 -14.43 -25.28
CA ALA A 878 -4.51 -15.23 -24.60
C ALA A 878 -4.34 -14.77 -23.15
N ILE A 879 -4.28 -15.72 -22.23
CA ILE A 879 -3.90 -15.46 -20.84
C ILE A 879 -2.95 -16.56 -20.38
N SER A 880 -1.87 -16.18 -19.72
CA SER A 880 -0.95 -17.09 -19.06
C SER A 880 -1.07 -16.88 -17.56
N LEU A 881 -1.51 -17.92 -16.84
CA LEU A 881 -1.55 -17.94 -15.38
C LEU A 881 -0.29 -18.59 -14.84
N ASP A 882 0.34 -17.99 -13.84
CA ASP A 882 1.46 -18.58 -13.10
C ASP A 882 1.36 -18.27 -11.60
N THR A 883 2.29 -18.80 -10.80
CA THR A 883 2.42 -18.66 -9.35
C THR A 883 3.73 -17.95 -8.97
N TRP A 884 3.92 -17.78 -7.67
CA TRP A 884 5.12 -17.20 -7.12
C TRP A 884 6.20 -18.28 -6.90
N LEU A 885 7.41 -17.97 -7.36
CA LEU A 885 8.59 -18.82 -7.22
C LEU A 885 9.05 -18.89 -5.76
N SER A 886 9.67 -20.01 -5.36
CA SER A 886 10.31 -20.13 -4.05
C SER A 886 11.49 -19.15 -3.92
N ASN A 887 11.57 -18.38 -2.84
CA ASN A 887 12.68 -17.48 -2.53
C ASN A 887 13.26 -17.84 -1.16
N GLY A 888 14.49 -18.38 -1.12
CA GLY A 888 15.20 -18.57 0.15
C GLY A 888 14.54 -19.50 1.14
N PRO A 889 14.08 -19.03 2.30
CA PRO A 889 13.38 -19.88 3.25
C PRO A 889 11.89 -20.12 2.90
N ILE A 890 11.32 -19.49 1.85
CA ILE A 890 9.90 -19.71 1.46
C ILE A 890 9.76 -20.90 0.53
N PRO A 891 9.07 -21.98 0.95
CA PRO A 891 8.69 -23.03 0.02
C PRO A 891 7.72 -22.50 -1.04
N PRO A 892 7.78 -23.04 -2.28
CA PRO A 892 6.87 -22.67 -3.37
C PRO A 892 5.42 -23.01 -3.01
N LYS A 893 4.46 -22.35 -3.67
CA LYS A 893 3.03 -22.46 -3.34
C LYS A 893 2.16 -22.83 -4.53
N PRO A 894 1.07 -23.61 -4.30
CA PRO A 894 0.25 -24.12 -5.39
C PRO A 894 -0.64 -23.03 -5.97
N LEU A 895 -0.99 -23.17 -7.24
CA LEU A 895 -2.15 -22.50 -7.85
C LEU A 895 -3.40 -23.30 -7.53
N VAL A 896 -4.38 -22.68 -6.89
CA VAL A 896 -5.69 -23.26 -6.60
C VAL A 896 -6.76 -22.53 -7.40
N ILE A 897 -7.50 -23.24 -8.24
CA ILE A 897 -8.59 -22.67 -9.03
C ILE A 897 -9.89 -23.37 -8.66
N ASN A 898 -10.94 -22.60 -8.32
CA ASN A 898 -12.28 -23.12 -8.08
C ASN A 898 -13.29 -22.43 -8.98
N ALA A 899 -14.05 -23.22 -9.75
CA ALA A 899 -15.13 -22.71 -10.59
C ALA A 899 -16.32 -23.64 -10.69
N THR A 900 -17.47 -23.14 -11.13
CA THR A 900 -18.56 -23.98 -11.62
C THR A 900 -18.36 -24.32 -13.11
N THR A 901 -17.90 -23.36 -13.90
CA THR A 901 -17.55 -23.55 -15.32
C THR A 901 -16.20 -22.92 -15.61
N MET A 902 -15.34 -23.63 -16.33
CA MET A 902 -14.04 -23.09 -16.75
C MET A 902 -13.73 -23.42 -18.21
N ASN A 903 -13.34 -22.40 -18.98
CA ASN A 903 -12.88 -22.57 -20.36
C ASN A 903 -11.43 -22.10 -20.49
N ILE A 904 -10.55 -22.97 -20.98
CA ILE A 904 -9.17 -22.65 -21.36
C ILE A 904 -9.11 -22.70 -22.89
N GLY A 905 -9.16 -21.54 -23.54
CA GLY A 905 -9.06 -21.41 -25.00
C GLY A 905 -7.68 -21.78 -25.55
N THR A 906 -7.55 -21.94 -26.87
CA THR A 906 -6.30 -22.39 -27.53
C THR A 906 -5.08 -21.51 -27.30
N ASN A 907 -5.29 -20.23 -27.01
CA ASN A 907 -4.22 -19.27 -26.74
C ASN A 907 -4.02 -19.02 -25.23
N SER A 908 -4.76 -19.72 -24.38
CA SER A 908 -4.72 -19.58 -22.93
C SER A 908 -3.87 -20.69 -22.33
N SER A 909 -3.03 -20.35 -21.36
CA SER A 909 -2.20 -21.29 -20.64
C SER A 909 -2.28 -21.13 -19.13
N ILE A 910 -2.14 -22.24 -18.42
CA ILE A 910 -1.76 -22.26 -17.02
C ILE A 910 -0.33 -22.80 -17.01
N ASP A 911 0.65 -21.92 -16.81
CA ASP A 911 2.06 -22.25 -16.98
C ASP A 911 2.81 -22.11 -15.64
N LEU A 912 2.93 -23.24 -14.94
CA LEU A 912 3.65 -23.37 -13.68
C LEU A 912 5.07 -23.93 -13.87
N THR A 913 5.64 -23.77 -15.07
CA THR A 913 6.97 -24.27 -15.40
C THR A 913 8.04 -23.64 -14.52
N GLY A 914 8.82 -24.46 -13.81
CA GLY A 914 9.88 -23.98 -12.94
C GLY A 914 9.39 -23.30 -11.65
N SER A 915 8.09 -23.35 -11.33
CA SER A 915 7.50 -22.70 -10.15
C SER A 915 7.59 -23.55 -8.86
N GLY A 916 8.44 -24.58 -8.84
CA GLY A 916 8.74 -25.47 -7.72
C GLY A 916 10.03 -25.10 -6.98
N TYR A 917 10.76 -26.10 -6.45
CA TYR A 917 11.96 -25.84 -5.65
C TYR A 917 13.14 -25.38 -6.52
N VAL A 918 13.88 -24.38 -6.03
CA VAL A 918 14.99 -23.76 -6.76
C VAL A 918 16.19 -24.70 -6.97
N GLY A 919 16.79 -24.66 -8.16
CA GLY A 919 18.00 -25.42 -8.48
C GLY A 919 19.29 -24.88 -7.86
N GLY A 920 20.38 -25.64 -7.97
CA GLY A 920 21.69 -25.31 -7.40
C GLY A 920 22.33 -24.06 -8.01
N PHE A 921 23.03 -23.28 -7.19
CA PHE A 921 23.69 -22.01 -7.51
C PHE A 921 22.80 -20.92 -8.12
N CYS A 922 21.47 -21.07 -8.07
CA CYS A 922 20.57 -20.06 -8.61
C CYS A 922 20.73 -18.73 -7.86
N THR A 923 21.41 -17.78 -8.51
CA THR A 923 21.58 -16.39 -8.05
C THR A 923 20.73 -15.40 -8.86
N TYR A 924 20.21 -15.83 -10.01
CA TYR A 924 19.27 -15.08 -10.84
C TYR A 924 18.34 -16.05 -11.59
N ASN A 925 17.10 -15.64 -11.86
CA ASN A 925 16.11 -16.54 -12.44
C ASN A 925 16.06 -16.41 -13.97
N ILE A 926 16.20 -17.54 -14.68
CA ILE A 926 16.20 -17.63 -16.15
C ILE A 926 14.82 -17.82 -16.78
N ASN A 927 13.73 -17.90 -15.99
CA ASN A 927 12.40 -18.19 -16.51
C ASN A 927 11.75 -16.98 -17.21
N ASN A 928 12.33 -16.52 -18.33
CA ASN A 928 11.68 -15.74 -19.41
C ASN A 928 10.78 -14.54 -19.04
N GLY A 929 10.88 -13.94 -17.85
CA GLY A 929 9.87 -12.94 -17.44
C GLY A 929 9.49 -12.94 -15.98
N ARG A 930 9.69 -14.07 -15.30
CA ARG A 930 9.15 -14.33 -13.96
C ARG A 930 10.00 -13.66 -12.88
N GLU A 931 9.41 -12.70 -12.17
CA GLU A 931 10.06 -11.99 -11.06
C GLU A 931 10.10 -12.87 -9.80
N GLY A 932 11.28 -13.37 -9.43
CA GLY A 932 11.52 -14.05 -8.18
C GLY A 932 13.02 -14.08 -7.87
N PHE A 933 13.39 -13.83 -6.60
CA PHE A 933 14.78 -13.94 -6.17
C PHE A 933 15.14 -15.40 -5.96
N CYS A 934 15.99 -15.91 -6.83
CA CYS A 934 16.74 -17.15 -6.62
C CYS A 934 17.92 -16.85 -5.68
N ASN A 935 18.09 -17.60 -4.60
CA ASN A 935 19.20 -17.38 -3.65
C ASN A 935 19.86 -18.67 -3.14
N ASN A 936 19.78 -19.75 -3.92
CA ASN A 936 20.46 -20.99 -3.56
C ASN A 936 21.95 -20.85 -3.87
N THR A 937 22.77 -20.67 -2.84
CA THR A 937 24.23 -20.54 -2.98
C THR A 937 24.96 -21.88 -2.97
N SER A 938 24.23 -23.00 -2.85
CA SER A 938 24.80 -24.35 -2.91
C SER A 938 24.70 -24.93 -4.31
N ASN A 939 25.66 -25.79 -4.69
CA ASN A 939 25.59 -26.60 -5.91
C ASN A 939 24.46 -27.63 -5.91
N THR A 940 23.79 -27.84 -4.77
CA THR A 940 22.74 -28.84 -4.59
C THR A 940 21.37 -28.19 -4.74
N GLY A 941 20.47 -28.80 -5.52
CA GLY A 941 19.10 -28.32 -5.69
C GLY A 941 18.27 -28.42 -4.40
N TYR A 942 17.32 -27.51 -4.21
CA TYR A 942 16.41 -27.57 -3.07
C TYR A 942 15.33 -28.64 -3.24
N THR A 943 14.86 -29.14 -2.11
CA THR A 943 13.80 -30.14 -1.97
C THR A 943 12.76 -29.68 -0.94
N GLN A 944 11.83 -30.58 -0.57
CA GLN A 944 10.79 -30.32 0.42
C GLN A 944 11.36 -29.72 1.71
N GLY A 945 10.77 -28.61 2.15
CA GLY A 945 11.27 -27.83 3.29
C GLY A 945 12.35 -26.80 2.93
N ASN A 946 12.62 -26.60 1.64
CA ASN A 946 13.63 -25.66 1.11
C ASN A 946 15.04 -25.92 1.65
N THR A 947 15.41 -27.20 1.66
CA THR A 947 16.72 -27.68 2.10
C THR A 947 17.47 -28.34 0.95
N THR A 948 18.80 -28.29 1.00
CA THR A 948 19.69 -29.09 0.14
C THR A 948 19.83 -30.53 0.61
N THR A 949 19.33 -30.86 1.80
CA THR A 949 19.41 -32.22 2.35
C THR A 949 18.58 -33.17 1.51
N GLY A 950 19.21 -34.18 0.92
CA GLY A 950 18.54 -35.11 0.00
C GLY A 950 18.22 -34.51 -1.38
N GLY A 951 18.75 -33.32 -1.68
CA GLY A 951 18.63 -32.68 -2.98
C GLY A 951 19.61 -33.21 -4.01
N SER A 952 19.32 -32.93 -5.28
CA SER A 952 20.17 -33.37 -6.39
C SER A 952 21.53 -32.69 -6.34
N GLY A 953 22.59 -33.50 -6.20
CA GLY A 953 23.98 -33.03 -6.20
C GLY A 953 24.44 -32.53 -7.57
N SER A 954 25.68 -32.03 -7.64
CA SER A 954 26.22 -31.45 -8.88
C SER A 954 26.01 -32.33 -10.10
N TYR A 955 25.57 -31.70 -11.19
CA TYR A 955 25.29 -32.32 -12.48
C TYR A 955 24.16 -33.38 -12.50
N SER A 956 23.44 -33.59 -11.40
CA SER A 956 22.30 -34.52 -11.34
C SER A 956 20.97 -33.78 -11.53
N GLY A 957 20.04 -34.39 -12.25
CA GLY A 957 18.72 -33.83 -12.51
C GLY A 957 17.85 -33.75 -11.25
N GLY A 958 16.95 -32.77 -11.19
CA GLY A 958 15.90 -32.72 -10.18
C GLY A 958 14.89 -33.87 -10.38
N SER A 959 14.15 -34.23 -9.34
CA SER A 959 13.17 -35.32 -9.38
C SER A 959 11.75 -34.79 -9.18
N GLY A 960 10.80 -35.44 -9.84
CA GLY A 960 9.36 -35.26 -9.65
C GLY A 960 8.75 -36.54 -9.09
N ALA A 961 7.91 -37.20 -9.89
CA ALA A 961 7.51 -38.59 -9.67
C ALA A 961 8.54 -39.59 -10.19
N GLY A 962 9.26 -39.24 -11.27
CA GLY A 962 10.43 -39.95 -11.74
C GLY A 962 11.71 -39.39 -11.12
N TYR A 963 12.75 -40.23 -11.03
CA TYR A 963 14.09 -39.77 -10.67
C TYR A 963 14.68 -38.89 -11.77
N GLY A 964 15.39 -37.82 -11.41
CA GLY A 964 16.29 -37.14 -12.33
C GLY A 964 17.42 -38.06 -12.81
N GLY A 965 18.10 -37.67 -13.88
CA GLY A 965 19.29 -38.38 -14.34
C GLY A 965 20.44 -38.26 -13.34
N MET A 966 21.14 -39.37 -13.08
CA MET A 966 22.28 -39.44 -12.16
C MET A 966 23.59 -39.15 -12.89
N TYR A 967 24.43 -38.28 -12.33
CA TYR A 967 25.79 -38.06 -12.82
C TYR A 967 26.83 -38.68 -11.87
N SER A 968 27.58 -39.67 -12.38
CA SER A 968 28.63 -40.37 -11.64
C SER A 968 28.13 -40.93 -10.29
N THR A 969 28.64 -40.46 -9.15
CA THR A 969 28.23 -40.86 -7.79
C THR A 969 27.25 -39.88 -7.13
N ASN A 970 26.96 -38.74 -7.76
CA ASN A 970 26.01 -37.76 -7.24
C ASN A 970 24.59 -38.27 -7.48
N THR A 971 23.77 -38.33 -6.43
CA THR A 971 22.42 -38.87 -6.52
C THR A 971 21.40 -37.77 -6.83
N PRO A 972 20.39 -38.07 -7.67
CA PRO A 972 19.18 -37.25 -7.79
C PRO A 972 18.37 -37.26 -6.49
N ALA A 973 17.54 -36.24 -6.29
CA ALA A 973 16.57 -36.21 -5.20
C ALA A 973 15.61 -37.42 -5.27
N SER A 974 15.09 -37.85 -4.12
CA SER A 974 14.06 -38.90 -4.12
C SER A 974 12.76 -38.37 -4.73
N PRO A 975 12.07 -39.15 -5.58
CA PRO A 975 10.74 -38.82 -6.03
C PRO A 975 9.76 -38.68 -4.86
N ALA A 976 8.78 -37.80 -5.03
CA ALA A 976 7.80 -37.49 -4.01
C ALA A 976 6.38 -37.46 -4.57
N GLY A 977 5.39 -37.43 -3.67
CA GLY A 977 3.98 -37.22 -4.01
C GLY A 977 3.16 -38.47 -4.26
N ASP A 978 1.85 -38.27 -4.31
CA ASP A 978 0.85 -39.29 -4.57
C ASP A 978 0.37 -39.22 -6.04
N ALA A 979 0.33 -40.34 -6.75
CA ALA A 979 -0.19 -40.38 -8.13
C ALA A 979 -1.71 -40.18 -8.22
N LEU A 980 -2.46 -40.47 -7.15
CA LEU A 980 -3.92 -40.30 -7.13
C LEU A 980 -4.34 -38.89 -6.67
N ALA A 981 -3.53 -38.23 -5.87
CA ALA A 981 -3.78 -36.89 -5.35
C ALA A 981 -2.47 -36.08 -5.31
N PRO A 982 -1.90 -35.72 -6.46
CA PRO A 982 -0.60 -35.07 -6.55
C PRO A 982 -0.64 -33.64 -6.02
N THR A 983 0.16 -33.37 -4.99
CA THR A 983 0.28 -32.05 -4.34
C THR A 983 1.73 -31.61 -4.13
N THR A 984 2.69 -32.29 -4.74
CA THR A 984 4.12 -32.09 -4.49
C THR A 984 4.80 -31.33 -5.61
N PHE A 985 5.59 -30.32 -5.25
CA PHE A 985 6.46 -29.61 -6.20
C PHE A 985 7.60 -30.49 -6.70
N GLY A 986 8.09 -30.20 -7.90
CA GLY A 986 9.32 -30.78 -8.40
C GLY A 986 10.54 -30.24 -7.63
N SER A 987 11.58 -31.06 -7.48
CA SER A 987 12.83 -30.63 -6.85
C SER A 987 13.72 -29.84 -7.81
N GLY A 988 14.62 -29.02 -7.26
CA GLY A 988 15.66 -28.36 -8.03
C GLY A 988 16.71 -29.33 -8.55
N GLY A 989 17.27 -29.06 -9.73
CA GLY A 989 18.43 -29.76 -10.28
C GLY A 989 19.75 -29.25 -9.71
N GLY A 990 20.82 -30.04 -9.85
CA GLY A 990 22.17 -29.68 -9.40
C GLY A 990 22.84 -28.62 -10.27
N GLY A 991 23.57 -27.71 -9.62
CA GLY A 991 24.44 -26.72 -10.25
C GLY A 991 25.88 -27.21 -10.42
N ASP A 992 26.68 -26.43 -11.14
CA ASP A 992 28.07 -26.74 -11.43
C ASP A 992 29.00 -26.30 -10.28
N SER A 993 29.65 -27.24 -9.59
CA SER A 993 30.59 -26.95 -8.49
C SER A 993 31.81 -26.12 -8.89
N THR A 994 32.11 -26.02 -10.18
CA THR A 994 33.28 -25.32 -10.72
C THR A 994 32.93 -23.97 -11.35
N ASN A 995 31.64 -23.69 -11.58
CA ASN A 995 31.17 -22.45 -12.17
C ASN A 995 29.86 -22.00 -11.51
N THR A 996 29.94 -21.02 -10.62
CA THR A 996 28.78 -20.46 -9.88
C THR A 996 27.79 -19.69 -10.76
N SER A 997 28.11 -19.51 -12.05
CA SER A 997 27.22 -18.93 -13.07
C SER A 997 26.44 -19.99 -13.86
N ALA A 998 26.64 -21.29 -13.58
CA ALA A 998 25.90 -22.40 -14.19
C ALA A 998 24.90 -22.98 -13.19
N TRP A 999 23.65 -22.52 -13.31
CA TRP A 999 22.57 -22.78 -12.35
C TRP A 999 21.69 -23.97 -12.76
N GLY A 1000 21.43 -24.85 -11.79
CA GLY A 1000 20.47 -25.93 -11.95
C GLY A 1000 19.05 -25.40 -12.20
N GLY A 1001 18.29 -26.11 -13.02
CA GLY A 1001 16.89 -25.82 -13.29
C GLY A 1001 16.04 -25.96 -12.03
N SER A 1002 15.05 -25.08 -11.88
CA SER A 1002 14.06 -25.14 -10.80
C SER A 1002 13.01 -26.20 -11.10
N GLY A 1003 12.50 -26.88 -10.09
CA GLY A 1003 11.44 -27.86 -10.26
C GLY A 1003 10.10 -27.24 -10.67
N GLY A 1004 9.15 -28.05 -11.11
CA GLY A 1004 7.83 -27.61 -11.55
C GLY A 1004 6.85 -27.31 -10.42
N GLY A 1005 5.86 -26.45 -10.71
CA GLY A 1005 4.84 -26.01 -9.76
C GLY A 1005 3.76 -27.04 -9.41
N VAL A 1006 2.73 -26.60 -8.67
CA VAL A 1006 1.58 -27.44 -8.30
C VAL A 1006 0.28 -26.73 -8.69
N LEU A 1007 -0.58 -27.42 -9.46
CA LEU A 1007 -1.94 -26.97 -9.81
C LEU A 1007 -3.00 -27.84 -9.12
N SER A 1008 -3.96 -27.20 -8.45
CA SER A 1008 -5.22 -27.81 -8.02
C SER A 1008 -6.39 -27.11 -8.70
N LEU A 1009 -7.04 -27.79 -9.63
CA LEU A 1009 -8.17 -27.27 -10.41
C LEU A 1009 -9.46 -28.03 -10.04
N ASN A 1010 -10.40 -27.34 -9.39
CA ASN A 1010 -11.69 -27.89 -8.99
C ASN A 1010 -12.83 -27.19 -9.75
N VAL A 1011 -13.50 -27.91 -10.65
CA VAL A 1011 -14.59 -27.39 -11.47
C VAL A 1011 -15.87 -28.18 -11.21
N SER A 1012 -16.83 -27.65 -10.46
CA SER A 1012 -18.01 -28.43 -10.06
C SER A 1012 -18.96 -28.77 -11.22
N GLY A 1013 -18.81 -28.13 -12.39
CA GLY A 1013 -19.54 -28.39 -13.62
C GLY A 1013 -18.60 -28.73 -14.78
N THR A 1014 -18.59 -27.89 -15.83
CA THR A 1014 -17.86 -28.18 -17.07
C THR A 1014 -16.49 -27.50 -17.12
N LEU A 1015 -15.45 -28.30 -17.39
CA LEU A 1015 -14.10 -27.86 -17.74
C LEU A 1015 -13.82 -28.12 -19.22
N THR A 1016 -13.56 -27.06 -19.99
CA THR A 1016 -13.12 -27.14 -21.38
C THR A 1016 -11.62 -26.86 -21.46
N ILE A 1017 -10.82 -27.81 -21.96
CA ILE A 1017 -9.36 -27.68 -22.13
C ILE A 1017 -9.02 -27.70 -23.63
N ASN A 1018 -8.83 -26.52 -24.21
CA ASN A 1018 -8.32 -26.36 -25.58
C ASN A 1018 -6.92 -25.71 -25.62
N GLY A 1019 -6.54 -25.03 -24.54
CA GLY A 1019 -5.19 -24.49 -24.33
C GLY A 1019 -4.32 -25.40 -23.46
N TYR A 1020 -3.19 -24.85 -23.00
CA TYR A 1020 -2.10 -25.63 -22.41
C TYR A 1020 -2.02 -25.49 -20.89
N ILE A 1021 -1.82 -26.60 -20.18
CA ILE A 1021 -1.56 -26.63 -18.73
C ILE A 1021 -0.20 -27.27 -18.51
N SER A 1022 0.73 -26.56 -17.86
CA SER A 1022 2.05 -27.10 -17.53
C SER A 1022 2.40 -26.94 -16.07
N ALA A 1023 3.00 -28.00 -15.52
CA ALA A 1023 3.75 -27.98 -14.29
C ALA A 1023 5.17 -28.53 -14.50
N ALA A 1024 5.79 -28.25 -15.65
CA ALA A 1024 7.09 -28.79 -15.99
C ALA A 1024 8.24 -28.22 -15.12
N GLY A 1025 9.34 -28.97 -15.00
CA GLY A 1025 10.60 -28.45 -14.46
C GLY A 1025 11.28 -27.52 -15.46
N SER A 1026 11.96 -26.48 -14.98
CA SER A 1026 12.70 -25.57 -15.85
C SER A 1026 13.95 -26.23 -16.42
N PRO A 1027 14.39 -25.81 -17.61
CA PRO A 1027 15.72 -26.17 -18.10
C PRO A 1027 16.83 -25.57 -17.25
N SER A 1028 18.07 -26.03 -17.47
CA SER A 1028 19.27 -25.42 -16.91
C SER A 1028 19.69 -24.13 -17.64
N ALA A 1029 20.42 -23.23 -16.96
CA ALA A 1029 20.84 -21.93 -17.52
C ALA A 1029 21.88 -22.05 -18.66
N ALA A 1030 21.78 -21.17 -19.66
CA ALA A 1030 22.58 -21.16 -20.90
C ALA A 1030 24.08 -20.77 -20.75
N SER A 1031 24.55 -20.51 -19.53
CA SER A 1031 25.90 -19.97 -19.28
C SER A 1031 26.95 -21.09 -19.10
N ALA A 1032 27.80 -21.30 -20.11
CA ALA A 1032 29.12 -21.97 -20.14
C ALA A 1032 29.50 -22.99 -19.01
N GLY A 1033 28.61 -23.91 -18.62
CA GLY A 1033 28.84 -24.90 -17.55
C GLY A 1033 27.80 -26.04 -17.51
N GLY A 1034 28.02 -27.04 -16.66
CA GLY A 1034 27.28 -28.32 -16.65
C GLY A 1034 26.05 -28.35 -15.74
N ALA A 1035 25.16 -27.37 -15.81
CA ALA A 1035 23.96 -27.37 -14.97
C ALA A 1035 22.85 -28.32 -15.45
N SER A 1036 22.07 -28.89 -14.51
CA SER A 1036 21.07 -29.94 -14.76
C SER A 1036 19.63 -29.46 -14.67
N GLY A 1037 18.69 -30.14 -15.33
CA GLY A 1037 17.27 -29.75 -15.39
C GLY A 1037 16.51 -30.00 -14.07
N GLY A 1038 15.47 -29.22 -13.79
CA GLY A 1038 14.61 -29.38 -12.60
C GLY A 1038 13.58 -30.52 -12.75
N GLY A 1039 13.08 -31.07 -11.65
CA GLY A 1039 12.06 -32.12 -11.68
C GLY A 1039 10.67 -31.59 -12.03
N GLY A 1040 9.82 -32.40 -12.66
CA GLY A 1040 8.42 -32.05 -12.95
C GLY A 1040 7.55 -31.95 -11.70
N GLY A 1041 6.54 -31.09 -11.74
CA GLY A 1041 5.62 -30.77 -10.65
C GLY A 1041 4.36 -31.64 -10.60
N SER A 1042 3.26 -31.09 -10.09
CA SER A 1042 1.99 -31.80 -9.89
C SER A 1042 0.79 -31.07 -10.51
N VAL A 1043 -0.07 -31.80 -11.20
CA VAL A 1043 -1.36 -31.31 -11.72
C VAL A 1043 -2.49 -32.19 -11.19
N TYR A 1044 -3.43 -31.60 -10.45
CA TYR A 1044 -4.66 -32.25 -9.99
C TYR A 1044 -5.87 -31.53 -10.58
N ILE A 1045 -6.72 -32.27 -11.31
CA ILE A 1045 -7.95 -31.78 -11.93
C ILE A 1045 -9.14 -32.61 -11.43
N SER A 1046 -10.17 -31.94 -10.92
CA SER A 1046 -11.46 -32.54 -10.60
C SER A 1046 -12.56 -31.75 -11.31
N ALA A 1047 -13.34 -32.41 -12.16
CA ALA A 1047 -14.45 -31.79 -12.88
C ALA A 1047 -15.69 -32.68 -12.88
N ASP A 1048 -16.90 -32.14 -13.06
CA ASP A 1048 -18.06 -33.00 -13.37
C ASP A 1048 -17.97 -33.47 -14.83
N THR A 1049 -17.86 -32.52 -15.76
CA THR A 1049 -17.72 -32.79 -17.19
C THR A 1049 -16.40 -32.22 -17.73
N ILE A 1050 -15.61 -33.02 -18.45
CA ILE A 1050 -14.42 -32.57 -19.18
C ILE A 1050 -14.68 -32.63 -20.68
N THR A 1051 -14.35 -31.54 -21.38
CA THR A 1051 -14.39 -31.47 -22.85
C THR A 1051 -13.04 -30.99 -23.38
N SER A 1052 -12.63 -31.51 -24.54
CA SER A 1052 -11.53 -31.00 -25.33
C SER A 1052 -11.92 -31.07 -26.81
N SER A 1053 -11.55 -30.04 -27.56
CA SER A 1053 -11.74 -29.97 -29.01
C SER A 1053 -10.43 -29.74 -29.77
N SER A 1054 -9.29 -29.69 -29.07
CA SER A 1054 -7.99 -29.56 -29.71
C SER A 1054 -7.49 -30.92 -30.21
N SER A 1055 -6.72 -30.91 -31.29
CA SER A 1055 -5.98 -32.07 -31.82
C SER A 1055 -4.47 -32.00 -31.50
N SER A 1056 -4.07 -31.12 -30.58
CA SER A 1056 -2.68 -30.89 -30.20
C SER A 1056 -2.25 -31.89 -29.12
N SER A 1057 -1.08 -32.52 -29.29
CA SER A 1057 -0.45 -33.29 -28.22
C SER A 1057 -0.09 -32.39 -27.03
N ASP A 1058 0.03 -32.97 -25.84
CA ASP A 1058 0.50 -32.33 -24.60
C ASP A 1058 -0.41 -31.21 -24.05
N LEU A 1059 -1.74 -31.40 -24.05
CA LEU A 1059 -2.70 -30.46 -23.41
C LEU A 1059 -2.42 -30.21 -21.93
N VAL A 1060 -1.98 -31.23 -21.20
CA VAL A 1060 -1.60 -31.16 -19.79
C VAL A 1060 -0.27 -31.85 -19.59
N ASP A 1061 0.73 -31.14 -19.09
CA ASP A 1061 2.04 -31.71 -18.85
C ASP A 1061 2.65 -31.41 -17.47
N ALA A 1062 3.61 -32.25 -17.11
CA ALA A 1062 4.43 -32.13 -15.93
C ALA A 1062 5.83 -32.70 -16.22
N TRP A 1063 6.49 -32.24 -17.29
CA TRP A 1063 7.78 -32.82 -17.72
C TRP A 1063 8.91 -32.49 -16.76
N GLY A 1064 9.95 -33.33 -16.76
CA GLY A 1064 11.25 -32.95 -16.23
C GLY A 1064 11.96 -31.95 -17.15
N GLY A 1065 12.71 -31.03 -16.55
CA GLY A 1065 13.47 -30.02 -17.27
C GLY A 1065 14.53 -30.63 -18.19
N TRP A 1066 14.60 -30.14 -19.43
CA TRP A 1066 15.62 -30.52 -20.41
C TRP A 1066 16.91 -29.71 -20.24
N LEU A 1067 17.99 -30.11 -20.93
CA LEU A 1067 19.23 -29.33 -21.01
C LEU A 1067 19.22 -28.36 -22.19
N ASP A 1068 19.79 -27.16 -22.02
CA ASP A 1068 19.95 -26.21 -23.13
C ASP A 1068 21.00 -26.68 -24.17
N THR A 1069 20.79 -26.28 -25.42
CA THR A 1069 21.63 -26.47 -26.61
C THR A 1069 23.08 -26.01 -26.47
N ASN A 1070 23.44 -25.19 -25.47
CA ASN A 1070 24.82 -24.76 -25.19
C ASN A 1070 25.49 -25.42 -23.96
N ALA A 1071 24.80 -26.31 -23.23
CA ALA A 1071 25.38 -26.99 -22.06
C ALA A 1071 26.53 -27.95 -22.43
N VAL A 1072 27.59 -27.99 -21.61
CA VAL A 1072 28.75 -28.91 -21.73
C VAL A 1072 28.37 -30.36 -21.36
N THR A 1073 29.22 -31.32 -21.77
CA THR A 1073 29.01 -32.78 -21.88
C THR A 1073 28.64 -33.57 -20.61
N ASN A 1074 28.43 -32.94 -19.46
CA ASN A 1074 28.37 -33.63 -18.16
C ASN A 1074 27.06 -33.44 -17.37
N ALA A 1075 26.03 -32.78 -17.91
CA ALA A 1075 24.79 -32.50 -17.17
C ALA A 1075 23.68 -33.54 -17.42
N CYS A 1076 22.73 -33.65 -16.47
CA CYS A 1076 21.61 -34.58 -16.54
C CYS A 1076 20.24 -33.91 -16.50
N ALA A 1077 19.23 -34.59 -17.03
CA ALA A 1077 17.89 -34.04 -17.17
C ALA A 1077 17.00 -34.36 -15.96
N GLY A 1078 15.99 -33.53 -15.71
CA GLY A 1078 15.06 -33.73 -14.60
C GLY A 1078 14.08 -34.89 -14.82
N GLY A 1079 13.58 -35.50 -13.76
CA GLY A 1079 12.54 -36.53 -13.81
C GLY A 1079 11.14 -35.94 -13.99
N GLY A 1080 10.22 -36.67 -14.61
CA GLY A 1080 8.84 -36.24 -14.84
C GLY A 1080 7.99 -36.20 -13.57
N GLY A 1081 6.91 -35.43 -13.60
CA GLY A 1081 6.01 -35.10 -12.48
C GLY A 1081 4.76 -35.98 -12.37
N ARG A 1082 3.67 -35.47 -11.78
CA ARG A 1082 2.41 -36.19 -11.59
C ARG A 1082 1.23 -35.44 -12.19
N ILE A 1083 0.34 -36.16 -12.86
CA ILE A 1083 -0.94 -35.65 -13.36
C ILE A 1083 -2.05 -36.57 -12.85
N ALA A 1084 -3.12 -36.02 -12.27
CA ALA A 1084 -4.31 -36.78 -11.88
C ALA A 1084 -5.59 -36.04 -12.30
N ILE A 1085 -6.52 -36.76 -12.95
CA ILE A 1085 -7.79 -36.23 -13.45
C ILE A 1085 -8.96 -37.08 -12.97
N TYR A 1086 -9.93 -36.44 -12.31
CA TYR A 1086 -11.19 -37.05 -11.86
C TYR A 1086 -12.38 -36.40 -12.57
N TYR A 1087 -13.29 -37.23 -13.10
CA TYR A 1087 -14.45 -36.74 -13.84
C TYR A 1087 -15.70 -37.64 -13.69
N ASN A 1088 -16.89 -37.12 -13.99
CA ASN A 1088 -18.10 -37.93 -14.15
C ASN A 1088 -18.42 -38.21 -15.63
N THR A 1089 -18.26 -37.21 -16.49
CA THR A 1089 -18.51 -37.29 -17.93
C THR A 1089 -17.32 -36.75 -18.72
N MET A 1090 -16.92 -37.44 -19.79
CA MET A 1090 -15.88 -36.97 -20.71
C MET A 1090 -16.46 -36.97 -22.12
N ALA A 1091 -16.52 -35.80 -22.74
CA ALA A 1091 -16.95 -35.64 -24.13
C ALA A 1091 -15.70 -35.52 -25.03
N GLY A 1092 -15.21 -36.67 -25.51
CA GLY A 1092 -13.94 -36.83 -26.22
C GLY A 1092 -13.08 -37.94 -25.61
N THR A 1093 -11.86 -38.10 -26.10
CA THR A 1093 -10.83 -38.97 -25.52
C THR A 1093 -9.49 -38.23 -25.52
N PHE A 1094 -8.78 -38.24 -24.40
CA PHE A 1094 -7.35 -37.87 -24.42
C PHE A 1094 -6.60 -38.90 -25.26
N GLY A 1095 -5.95 -38.45 -26.33
CA GLY A 1095 -5.02 -39.26 -27.11
C GLY A 1095 -3.74 -39.59 -26.33
N ASN A 1096 -2.95 -40.52 -26.87
CA ASN A 1096 -1.62 -40.79 -26.33
C ASN A 1096 -0.74 -39.54 -26.50
N GLY A 1097 -0.20 -39.03 -25.39
CA GLY A 1097 0.61 -37.80 -25.38
C GLY A 1097 -0.16 -36.55 -24.96
N ASP A 1098 -1.50 -36.57 -24.84
CA ASP A 1098 -2.24 -35.38 -24.37
C ASP A 1098 -2.03 -35.11 -22.87
N LEU A 1099 -1.73 -36.17 -22.11
CA LEU A 1099 -1.34 -36.13 -20.70
C LEU A 1099 0.08 -36.66 -20.58
N SER A 1100 1.01 -35.76 -20.25
CA SER A 1100 2.41 -35.99 -20.55
C SER A 1100 3.28 -35.65 -19.34
N ALA A 1101 3.85 -36.65 -18.69
CA ALA A 1101 4.67 -36.46 -17.49
C ALA A 1101 6.09 -37.02 -17.71
N ASN A 1102 6.71 -36.79 -18.87
CA ASN A 1102 7.96 -37.45 -19.23
C ASN A 1102 9.17 -36.90 -18.47
N GLY A 1103 10.24 -37.69 -18.38
CA GLY A 1103 11.55 -37.20 -17.98
C GLY A 1103 12.16 -36.29 -19.05
N GLY A 1104 13.01 -35.36 -18.63
CA GLY A 1104 13.70 -34.42 -19.50
C GLY A 1104 14.74 -35.07 -20.40
N ILE A 1105 15.16 -34.34 -21.44
CA ILE A 1105 16.19 -34.79 -22.40
C ILE A 1105 17.58 -34.35 -21.93
N SER A 1106 18.53 -35.29 -21.90
CA SER A 1106 19.97 -35.01 -21.75
C SER A 1106 20.69 -35.17 -23.09
N LYS A 1107 21.76 -34.40 -23.29
CA LYS A 1107 22.66 -34.51 -24.45
C LYS A 1107 23.58 -35.72 -24.36
N ILE A 1108 23.86 -36.20 -23.14
CA ILE A 1108 24.49 -37.50 -22.96
C ILE A 1108 23.38 -38.54 -22.90
N ASN A 1109 23.40 -39.47 -23.86
CA ASN A 1109 22.41 -40.55 -24.03
C ASN A 1109 22.27 -41.48 -22.81
N THR A 1110 23.07 -41.26 -21.77
CA THR A 1110 23.17 -42.08 -20.58
C THR A 1110 22.67 -41.39 -19.32
N CYS A 1111 21.99 -40.23 -19.35
CA CYS A 1111 21.33 -39.67 -18.15
C CYS A 1111 20.06 -38.84 -18.39
N HIS A 1112 19.13 -39.39 -19.16
CA HIS A 1112 17.76 -38.88 -19.22
C HIS A 1112 17.04 -39.02 -17.88
N GLY A 1113 16.04 -38.17 -17.64
CA GLY A 1113 15.15 -38.31 -16.49
C GLY A 1113 14.19 -39.49 -16.63
N GLY A 1114 13.76 -40.05 -15.50
CA GLY A 1114 12.69 -41.04 -15.44
C GLY A 1114 11.32 -40.43 -15.71
N ALA A 1115 10.42 -41.24 -16.25
CA ALA A 1115 9.02 -40.87 -16.48
C ALA A 1115 8.32 -40.54 -15.16
N GLY A 1116 7.37 -39.63 -15.22
CA GLY A 1116 6.38 -39.39 -14.18
C GLY A 1116 5.11 -40.21 -14.40
N THR A 1117 4.03 -39.85 -13.72
CA THR A 1117 2.77 -40.62 -13.73
C THR A 1117 1.58 -39.77 -14.18
N ALA A 1118 0.74 -40.29 -15.07
CA ALA A 1118 -0.57 -39.72 -15.41
C ALA A 1118 -1.69 -40.67 -14.98
N PHE A 1119 -2.61 -40.21 -14.14
CA PHE A 1119 -3.75 -40.97 -13.62
C PHE A 1119 -5.08 -40.34 -14.04
N VAL A 1120 -6.01 -41.15 -14.54
CA VAL A 1120 -7.32 -40.69 -15.01
C VAL A 1120 -8.41 -41.61 -14.48
N LYS A 1121 -9.42 -41.05 -13.79
CA LYS A 1121 -10.51 -41.82 -13.19
C LYS A 1121 -11.87 -41.18 -13.40
N LYS A 1122 -12.80 -41.97 -13.93
CA LYS A 1122 -14.24 -41.68 -13.85
C LYS A 1122 -14.73 -42.00 -12.44
N ASN A 1123 -15.41 -41.08 -11.75
CA ASN A 1123 -15.77 -41.26 -10.34
C ASN A 1123 -16.69 -42.46 -10.08
N SER A 1124 -17.52 -42.83 -11.07
CA SER A 1124 -18.37 -44.03 -11.02
C SER A 1124 -17.62 -45.34 -11.25
N ASP A 1125 -16.39 -45.30 -11.76
CA ASP A 1125 -15.57 -46.50 -11.95
C ASP A 1125 -14.92 -46.92 -10.62
N SER A 1126 -14.80 -48.23 -10.39
CA SER A 1126 -14.14 -48.81 -9.21
C SER A 1126 -12.63 -48.61 -9.18
N GLY A 1127 -12.00 -48.27 -10.32
CA GLY A 1127 -10.58 -48.01 -10.45
C GLY A 1127 -10.26 -47.09 -11.65
N GLY A 1128 -9.09 -46.45 -11.62
CA GLY A 1128 -8.65 -45.53 -12.68
C GLY A 1128 -7.56 -46.10 -13.59
N GLN A 1129 -7.15 -45.33 -14.59
CA GLN A 1129 -6.11 -45.69 -15.56
C GLN A 1129 -4.81 -44.96 -15.20
N LEU A 1130 -3.69 -45.68 -15.11
CA LEU A 1130 -2.37 -45.12 -14.84
C LEU A 1130 -1.46 -45.30 -16.06
N THR A 1131 -0.80 -44.24 -16.50
CA THR A 1131 0.13 -44.26 -17.64
C THR A 1131 1.49 -43.69 -17.23
N LEU A 1132 2.57 -44.40 -17.58
CA LEU A 1132 3.93 -43.90 -17.59
C LEU A 1132 4.41 -43.93 -19.05
N TRP A 1133 4.94 -42.82 -19.52
CA TRP A 1133 5.46 -42.64 -20.88
C TRP A 1133 6.79 -41.89 -20.78
N ASN A 1134 7.80 -42.26 -21.59
CA ASN A 1134 9.09 -41.54 -21.56
C ASN A 1134 9.67 -41.16 -22.92
N TYR A 1135 8.91 -41.17 -24.02
CA TYR A 1135 9.39 -40.75 -25.35
C TYR A 1135 10.71 -41.42 -25.79
N ASP A 1136 10.86 -42.72 -25.53
CA ASP A 1136 12.07 -43.49 -25.84
C ASP A 1136 13.35 -43.01 -25.13
N ARG A 1137 13.19 -42.21 -24.06
CA ARG A 1137 14.28 -41.73 -23.21
C ARG A 1137 14.54 -42.77 -22.11
N VAL A 1138 15.63 -43.52 -22.22
CA VAL A 1138 15.97 -44.53 -21.21
C VAL A 1138 16.56 -43.84 -19.97
N PRO A 1139 15.92 -43.94 -18.78
CA PRO A 1139 16.48 -43.39 -17.56
C PRO A 1139 17.68 -44.23 -17.10
N ASN A 1140 18.68 -43.59 -16.52
CA ASN A 1140 19.95 -44.23 -16.16
C ASN A 1140 20.11 -44.56 -14.67
N TYR A 1141 19.13 -44.22 -13.85
CA TYR A 1141 19.16 -44.42 -12.40
C TYR A 1141 18.06 -45.38 -11.95
N LEU A 1142 17.18 -44.94 -11.06
CA LEU A 1142 16.15 -45.77 -10.45
C LEU A 1142 14.80 -45.65 -11.18
N PRO A 1143 14.00 -46.74 -11.18
CA PRO A 1143 12.63 -46.72 -11.68
C PRO A 1143 11.73 -45.71 -10.97
N THR A 1144 10.72 -45.23 -11.68
CA THR A 1144 9.64 -44.40 -11.15
C THR A 1144 8.81 -45.19 -10.13
N PRO A 1145 8.78 -44.77 -8.84
CA PRO A 1145 7.98 -45.44 -7.84
C PRO A 1145 6.48 -45.25 -8.09
N LEU A 1146 5.76 -46.37 -8.18
CA LEU A 1146 4.30 -46.42 -8.28
C LEU A 1146 3.64 -46.29 -6.89
N PRO A 1147 2.33 -45.99 -6.80
CA PRO A 1147 1.64 -45.72 -5.53
C PRO A 1147 1.89 -46.75 -4.44
N ALA A 1148 2.25 -46.32 -3.23
CA ALA A 1148 2.61 -47.16 -2.09
C ALA A 1148 1.44 -47.36 -1.11
N TYR A 1149 0.27 -47.75 -1.62
CA TYR A 1149 -0.92 -48.08 -0.83
C TYR A 1149 -1.88 -48.94 -1.67
N ASN A 1150 -2.88 -49.56 -1.02
CA ASN A 1150 -3.86 -50.39 -1.70
C ASN A 1150 -4.69 -49.57 -2.69
N VAL A 1151 -4.63 -49.92 -3.97
CA VAL A 1151 -5.27 -49.16 -5.05
C VAL A 1151 -5.92 -50.10 -6.04
N THR A 1152 -7.07 -49.68 -6.58
CA THR A 1152 -7.75 -50.40 -7.66
C THR A 1152 -7.54 -49.67 -8.99
N PHE A 1153 -6.98 -50.36 -9.97
CA PHE A 1153 -6.77 -49.87 -11.32
C PHE A 1153 -7.70 -50.54 -12.31
N LYS A 1154 -8.23 -49.75 -13.24
CA LYS A 1154 -8.86 -50.22 -14.47
C LYS A 1154 -7.79 -50.61 -15.49
N SER A 1155 -6.70 -49.84 -15.59
CA SER A 1155 -5.56 -50.22 -16.41
C SER A 1155 -4.26 -49.56 -15.96
N MET A 1156 -3.13 -50.16 -16.30
CA MET A 1156 -1.80 -49.59 -16.13
C MET A 1156 -1.01 -49.76 -17.44
N SER A 1157 -0.38 -48.70 -17.93
CA SER A 1157 0.39 -48.69 -19.17
C SER A 1157 1.80 -48.12 -18.93
N ILE A 1158 2.85 -48.85 -19.31
CA ILE A 1158 4.25 -48.41 -19.24
C ILE A 1158 4.83 -48.42 -20.65
N LEU A 1159 5.18 -47.24 -21.17
CA LEU A 1159 5.36 -46.99 -22.60
C LEU A 1159 6.64 -46.20 -22.91
N ASN A 1160 7.24 -46.50 -24.06
CA ASN A 1160 8.36 -45.82 -24.72
C ASN A 1160 9.52 -45.53 -23.78
N ALA A 1161 10.23 -46.59 -23.39
CA ALA A 1161 11.37 -46.59 -22.46
C ALA A 1161 11.05 -46.14 -21.02
N ALA A 1162 9.78 -46.11 -20.62
CA ALA A 1162 9.42 -45.86 -19.24
C ALA A 1162 9.80 -47.04 -18.34
N VAL A 1163 10.25 -46.72 -17.12
CA VAL A 1163 10.69 -47.72 -16.14
C VAL A 1163 9.96 -47.47 -14.83
N GLY A 1164 9.02 -48.34 -14.46
CA GLY A 1164 8.20 -48.23 -13.25
C GLY A 1164 8.55 -49.29 -12.20
N LYS A 1165 8.32 -49.00 -10.91
CA LYS A 1165 8.50 -49.95 -9.80
C LYS A 1165 7.36 -49.93 -8.82
N MET A 1166 6.80 -51.10 -8.53
CA MET A 1166 5.86 -51.31 -7.42
C MET A 1166 6.64 -51.34 -6.09
N MET A 1167 6.14 -50.62 -5.08
CA MET A 1167 6.96 -50.21 -3.93
C MET A 1167 7.19 -51.30 -2.88
N SER A 1168 6.22 -52.19 -2.67
CA SER A 1168 6.33 -53.28 -1.70
C SER A 1168 5.27 -54.35 -1.96
N SER A 1169 5.58 -55.59 -1.57
CA SER A 1169 4.60 -56.69 -1.47
C SER A 1169 3.48 -56.43 -0.44
N ALA A 1170 3.67 -55.46 0.46
CA ALA A 1170 2.68 -55.06 1.45
C ALA A 1170 1.49 -54.27 0.88
N TYR A 1171 1.57 -53.80 -0.37
CA TYR A 1171 0.51 -53.01 -1.02
C TYR A 1171 -0.14 -53.80 -2.17
N ALA A 1172 -1.47 -53.89 -2.14
CA ALA A 1172 -2.26 -54.56 -3.15
C ALA A 1172 -2.57 -53.63 -4.34
N TYR A 1173 -2.05 -53.98 -5.51
CA TYR A 1173 -2.39 -53.34 -6.79
C TYR A 1173 -3.48 -54.18 -7.47
N ASN A 1174 -4.74 -53.83 -7.23
CA ASN A 1174 -5.89 -54.61 -7.66
C ASN A 1174 -6.35 -54.19 -9.06
N PHE A 1175 -6.39 -55.12 -10.02
CA PHE A 1175 -6.91 -54.85 -11.37
C PHE A 1175 -8.33 -55.37 -11.61
N GLY A 1176 -8.96 -55.98 -10.59
CA GLY A 1176 -10.27 -56.61 -10.73
C GLY A 1176 -10.27 -57.72 -11.79
N THR A 1177 -11.45 -58.11 -12.28
CA THR A 1177 -11.62 -59.15 -13.30
C THR A 1177 -11.44 -58.65 -14.74
N THR A 1178 -11.49 -57.32 -14.96
CA THR A 1178 -11.47 -56.71 -16.30
C THR A 1178 -10.29 -55.76 -16.52
N GLY A 1179 -9.46 -55.50 -15.52
CA GLY A 1179 -8.35 -54.56 -15.64
C GLY A 1179 -7.14 -55.14 -16.37
N THR A 1180 -6.30 -54.26 -16.91
CA THR A 1180 -5.17 -54.66 -17.78
C THR A 1180 -3.88 -53.96 -17.39
N VAL A 1181 -2.75 -54.68 -17.44
CA VAL A 1181 -1.40 -54.10 -17.42
C VAL A 1181 -0.78 -54.25 -18.80
N TYR A 1182 -0.24 -53.17 -19.35
CA TYR A 1182 0.44 -53.13 -20.63
C TYR A 1182 1.82 -52.51 -20.45
N VAL A 1183 2.87 -53.18 -20.96
CA VAL A 1183 4.25 -52.70 -20.95
C VAL A 1183 4.77 -52.90 -22.36
N ASP A 1184 5.24 -51.87 -23.06
CA ASP A 1184 5.75 -52.12 -24.41
C ASP A 1184 7.14 -52.77 -24.44
N GLY A 1185 7.66 -53.07 -25.63
CA GLY A 1185 8.93 -53.79 -25.79
C GLY A 1185 10.17 -52.99 -25.36
N THR A 1186 10.07 -51.67 -25.20
CA THR A 1186 11.18 -50.80 -24.78
C THR A 1186 11.11 -50.43 -23.30
N SER A 1187 9.98 -50.71 -22.64
CA SER A 1187 9.70 -50.34 -21.25
C SER A 1187 9.93 -51.48 -20.26
N THR A 1188 9.96 -51.16 -18.97
CA THR A 1188 10.13 -52.15 -17.90
C THR A 1188 9.26 -51.83 -16.69
N LEU A 1189 8.61 -52.85 -16.13
CA LEU A 1189 7.90 -52.78 -14.85
C LEU A 1189 8.54 -53.75 -13.85
N TYR A 1190 8.99 -53.20 -12.73
CA TYR A 1190 9.54 -53.94 -11.60
C TYR A 1190 8.47 -54.26 -10.57
N ILE A 1191 8.42 -55.53 -10.16
CA ILE A 1191 7.42 -56.06 -9.24
C ILE A 1191 8.17 -56.73 -8.08
N PRO A 1192 7.94 -56.33 -6.81
CA PRO A 1192 8.68 -56.86 -5.68
C PRO A 1192 8.36 -58.33 -5.42
N ASN A 1193 9.39 -59.16 -5.28
CA ASN A 1193 9.32 -60.54 -4.83
C ASN A 1193 9.18 -60.61 -3.28
N ASP A 1194 8.68 -61.72 -2.75
CA ASP A 1194 8.58 -62.00 -1.30
C ASP A 1194 9.91 -62.53 -0.69
N GLN A 1195 11.08 -62.19 -1.26
CA GLN A 1195 12.35 -62.77 -0.82
C GLN A 1195 13.43 -61.68 -0.66
N SER A 1196 13.78 -61.46 0.59
CA SER A 1196 14.55 -60.35 1.15
C SER A 1196 16.03 -60.21 0.73
N ASN A 1197 16.44 -60.45 -0.52
CA ASN A 1197 17.82 -60.21 -0.96
C ASN A 1197 17.90 -59.73 -2.43
N VAL A 1198 18.39 -58.51 -2.63
CA VAL A 1198 18.64 -57.86 -3.93
C VAL A 1198 19.95 -58.37 -4.57
N PRO A 1199 19.98 -58.81 -5.84
CA PRO A 1199 21.20 -58.87 -6.64
C PRO A 1199 21.29 -57.70 -7.65
N PRO A 1200 22.50 -57.31 -8.09
CA PRO A 1200 22.72 -56.20 -9.03
C PRO A 1200 22.27 -56.54 -10.46
N TYR A 1201 21.94 -55.47 -11.21
CA TYR A 1201 21.42 -55.43 -12.57
C TYR A 1201 22.02 -56.45 -13.55
N ASN A 1202 21.13 -57.08 -14.34
CA ASN A 1202 21.34 -57.96 -15.51
C ASN A 1202 21.18 -59.48 -15.24
N ASN A 1203 19.93 -59.96 -15.25
CA ASN A 1203 19.51 -61.25 -15.84
C ASN A 1203 17.98 -61.39 -15.78
N ALA A 1204 17.36 -61.84 -16.88
CA ALA A 1204 15.91 -62.09 -16.95
C ALA A 1204 15.55 -63.46 -16.34
N VAL A 1205 14.48 -63.52 -15.55
CA VAL A 1205 13.97 -64.75 -14.90
C VAL A 1205 12.46 -64.91 -15.21
N PRO A 1206 11.93 -66.14 -15.40
CA PRO A 1206 10.59 -66.35 -15.95
C PRO A 1206 9.47 -66.05 -14.94
N VAL A 1207 8.38 -65.44 -15.44
CA VAL A 1207 7.20 -64.97 -14.70
C VAL A 1207 6.51 -66.08 -13.88
N GLY A 1208 6.46 -65.91 -12.55
CA GLY A 1208 5.68 -66.71 -11.61
C GLY A 1208 4.29 -66.14 -11.25
N THR A 1209 3.50 -66.99 -10.59
CA THR A 1209 2.04 -67.07 -10.32
C THR A 1209 1.19 -65.85 -9.86
N TRP A 1210 1.65 -64.60 -9.92
CA TRP A 1210 0.91 -63.45 -9.33
C TRP A 1210 0.02 -62.67 -10.29
N PHE A 1211 0.01 -63.02 -11.58
CA PHE A 1211 -0.88 -62.44 -12.60
C PHE A 1211 -1.71 -63.52 -13.29
N ASN A 1212 -3.04 -63.38 -13.27
CA ASN A 1212 -3.89 -64.01 -14.28
C ASN A 1212 -3.77 -63.17 -15.57
N VAL A 1213 -2.73 -63.42 -16.36
CA VAL A 1213 -2.61 -62.84 -17.70
C VAL A 1213 -3.56 -63.59 -18.62
N LEU A 1214 -4.66 -62.95 -19.02
CA LEU A 1214 -5.57 -63.50 -20.03
C LEU A 1214 -4.80 -63.78 -21.33
N SER A 1215 -4.93 -65.01 -21.84
CA SER A 1215 -4.30 -65.50 -23.08
C SER A 1215 -4.51 -64.51 -24.24
N GLY A 1216 -3.41 -64.11 -24.90
CA GLY A 1216 -3.42 -63.23 -26.08
C GLY A 1216 -2.93 -61.80 -25.90
N LYS A 1217 -2.50 -61.40 -24.69
CA LYS A 1217 -2.03 -60.02 -24.40
C LYS A 1217 -0.60 -59.94 -23.83
N LYS A 1218 0.33 -60.72 -24.39
CA LYS A 1218 1.77 -60.57 -24.12
C LYS A 1218 2.41 -59.68 -25.20
N THR A 1219 2.94 -58.55 -24.78
CA THR A 1219 4.13 -57.90 -25.36
C THR A 1219 4.78 -57.11 -24.22
N GLY A 1220 6.10 -57.21 -24.00
CA GLY A 1220 6.86 -56.41 -23.00
C GLY A 1220 7.75 -57.18 -22.01
N ASN A 1221 8.82 -56.53 -21.51
CA ASN A 1221 9.74 -57.05 -20.48
C ASN A 1221 9.18 -56.78 -19.07
N ILE A 1222 8.57 -57.80 -18.44
CA ILE A 1222 8.15 -57.77 -17.03
C ILE A 1222 9.20 -58.54 -16.23
N THR A 1223 9.86 -57.87 -15.29
CA THR A 1223 10.94 -58.45 -14.49
C THR A 1223 10.52 -58.51 -13.02
N GLU A 1224 10.38 -59.74 -12.49
CA GLU A 1224 10.15 -60.01 -11.07
C GLU A 1224 11.46 -59.69 -10.32
N TYR A 1225 11.39 -58.81 -9.31
CA TYR A 1225 12.56 -58.26 -8.62
C TYR A 1225 12.73 -58.83 -7.23
#